data_AF-G7UUR9-F1
#
_entry.id   AF-G7UUR9-F1
#
_cell.length_a   1.000
_cell.length_b   1.000
_cell.length_c   1.000
_cell.angle_alpha   90.00
_cell.angle_beta   90.00
_cell.angle_gamma   90.00
#
_symmetry.space_group_name_H-M   'P 1'
#
loop_
_entity.id
_entity.type
_entity.pdbx_description
1 polymer ?
#
loop_
_entity_poly.entity_id
_entity_poly.type
_entity_poly.pdbx_seq_one_letter_code
_entity_poly.pdbx_strand_id
1 'polypeptide(L)'
;MDPLIALALVFAFTLLAALAWRALVRRRNRVRQLAAHPPAAGDAGAAQSRKIVIFYSSIGHGHISAAQAIEQEIGRLAPGARVVLQDIREFMHPLWRWVDERLYWFIAGNLPESFDALFHALQARGKRVPSLAWLSNDYPEDKVRSFLEAQAPDTVLATHYGSAQVLGTLRERGLLAQVNIGWLHTDFFEGYFPRISKRIDRTFLAHPELESRWLAAGVPPDKVTTSGMPVRAPAADGATRETALMALGLAADAPTVLITSGKEGIGDYALVVESLARHHAGPLQIIAVCGANARQQAQLTALQKRLPEAVALKVCGLVPHADLLAWMGAADLLITKAGGMTPAEAFAIGIPTLLLDVVSGHERENAALFVRLGVADLADTLAQAGELAAAVLASPQRQAAMRRAQLAFHDRAGLGRIARFALDPALPAPGLPVDFGAEHGSAVADIDAALARLQAEVPCDIELLLSYSTAKTPQRVVLENPFGHIAIRVDDTVYSANHVAVPGQDPNLLQHVTLADYLYGVQPPSPSQVHTNTYGMAYGRETLGLRVAGVAAGRKAAMVAEAHRIEAAFRQGRLLWDRSEFNCADVVVRILRAGGYDRSPPLARQWLPAMPLDIFEEARQVCEEDASLRMELVAYRQVPGAHAVYRFSRFPLSLGQPLRSVARALREAPREPLEAAATKQLTGYFGDHQLYFEDLRGHGAGALADDAAHFSRVQRSLASALATDLRRLLAAQARRPLREIGRLGDLDGAQDIRRLLERSLALARIATERADEVLQDRGARRMRVLFTELVAEYGRIDAWRLRRQEIEAYLKRFQVFEAAVGREFPARQGARPARATMLRRSLREGIRRLRRRAGGRHRPAGQGPDKGESQ
;
A
#
# COMPACT_ATOMS: atom_id res chain seq x y z
N MET A 1 -12.67 -45.76 -14.63
CA MET A 1 -13.06 -44.70 -15.58
C MET A 1 -13.31 -45.35 -16.92
N ASP A 2 -14.41 -45.00 -17.56
CA ASP A 2 -14.83 -45.55 -18.86
C ASP A 2 -13.76 -45.27 -19.94
N PRO A 3 -13.28 -46.28 -20.71
CA PRO A 3 -12.28 -46.10 -21.76
C PRO A 3 -12.68 -45.05 -22.81
N LEU A 4 -13.98 -44.79 -23.00
CA LEU A 4 -14.46 -43.72 -23.89
C LEU A 4 -14.16 -42.32 -23.34
N ILE A 5 -14.16 -42.14 -22.01
CA ILE A 5 -13.83 -40.87 -21.36
C ILE A 5 -12.33 -40.60 -21.42
N ALA A 6 -11.50 -41.64 -21.28
CA ALA A 6 -10.05 -41.51 -21.44
C ALA A 6 -9.67 -41.12 -22.88
N LEU A 7 -10.33 -41.72 -23.88
CA LEU A 7 -10.11 -41.38 -25.29
C LEU A 7 -10.55 -39.95 -25.62
N ALA A 8 -11.69 -39.50 -25.08
CA ALA A 8 -12.17 -38.13 -25.25
C ALA A 8 -11.25 -37.08 -24.61
N LEU A 9 -10.67 -37.38 -23.45
CA LEU A 9 -9.70 -36.50 -22.77
C LEU A 9 -8.38 -36.41 -23.54
N VAL A 10 -7.88 -37.52 -24.09
CA VAL A 10 -6.67 -37.52 -24.94
C VAL A 10 -6.90 -36.73 -26.23
N PHE A 11 -8.10 -36.83 -26.83
CA PHE A 11 -8.44 -36.08 -28.04
C PHE A 11 -8.60 -34.57 -27.77
N ALA A 12 -9.21 -34.20 -26.64
CA ALA A 12 -9.33 -32.81 -26.21
C ALA A 12 -7.95 -32.19 -25.91
N PHE A 13 -7.05 -32.96 -25.28
CA PHE A 13 -5.69 -32.50 -24.95
C PHE A 13 -4.82 -32.33 -26.20
N THR A 14 -4.91 -33.25 -27.17
CA THR A 14 -4.19 -33.13 -28.44
C THR A 14 -4.70 -31.97 -29.30
N LEU A 15 -6.01 -31.71 -29.30
CA LEU A 15 -6.60 -30.55 -29.98
C LEU A 15 -6.15 -29.21 -29.35
N LEU A 16 -6.14 -29.14 -28.01
CA LEU A 16 -5.64 -27.96 -27.27
C LEU A 16 -4.15 -27.71 -27.52
N ALA A 17 -3.33 -28.76 -27.54
CA ALA A 17 -1.91 -28.66 -27.86
C ALA A 17 -1.67 -28.19 -29.30
N ALA A 18 -2.46 -28.67 -30.27
CA ALA A 18 -2.36 -28.26 -31.67
C ALA A 18 -2.80 -26.79 -31.88
N LEU A 19 -3.83 -26.33 -31.18
CA LEU A 19 -4.27 -24.93 -31.20
C LEU A 19 -3.25 -23.99 -30.54
N ALA A 20 -2.66 -24.41 -29.41
CA ALA A 20 -1.59 -23.68 -28.74
C ALA A 20 -0.33 -23.57 -29.64
N TRP A 21 0.05 -24.65 -30.32
CA TRP A 21 1.16 -24.67 -31.27
C TRP A 21 0.91 -23.73 -32.47
N ARG A 22 -0.31 -23.76 -33.05
CA ARG A 22 -0.69 -22.83 -34.14
C ARG A 22 -0.66 -21.36 -33.70
N ALA A 23 -1.09 -21.06 -32.47
CA ALA A 23 -0.99 -19.71 -31.92
C ALA A 23 0.48 -19.27 -31.71
N LEU A 24 1.34 -20.18 -31.25
CA LEU A 24 2.77 -19.94 -31.05
C LEU A 24 3.50 -19.67 -32.38
N VAL A 25 3.19 -20.44 -33.43
CA VAL A 25 3.77 -20.29 -34.77
C VAL A 25 3.32 -18.97 -35.41
N ARG A 26 2.05 -18.57 -35.26
CA ARG A 26 1.55 -17.25 -35.72
C ARG A 26 2.25 -16.08 -35.01
N ARG A 27 2.53 -16.22 -33.70
CA ARG A 27 3.26 -15.21 -32.92
C ARG A 27 4.72 -15.11 -33.34
N ARG A 28 5.38 -16.24 -33.59
CA ARG A 28 6.77 -16.31 -34.08
C ARG A 28 6.93 -15.70 -35.48
N ASN A 29 5.95 -15.89 -36.37
CA ASN A 29 5.96 -15.30 -37.70
C ASN A 29 5.70 -13.78 -37.69
N ARG A 30 4.87 -13.28 -36.77
CA ARG A 30 4.70 -11.81 -36.54
C ARG A 30 5.98 -11.15 -36.02
N VAL A 31 6.70 -11.81 -35.10
CA VAL A 31 7.97 -11.29 -34.55
C VAL A 31 9.07 -11.26 -35.61
N ARG A 32 9.10 -12.24 -36.54
CA ARG A 32 10.06 -12.22 -37.66
C ARG A 32 9.75 -11.15 -38.72
N GLN A 33 8.49 -10.78 -38.93
CA GLN A 33 8.14 -9.68 -39.83
C GLN A 33 8.46 -8.29 -39.25
N LEU A 34 8.47 -8.14 -37.93
CA LEU A 34 8.81 -6.87 -37.24
C LEU A 34 10.33 -6.65 -37.08
N ALA A 35 11.15 -7.71 -37.20
CA ALA A 35 12.61 -7.63 -37.04
C ALA A 35 13.39 -7.39 -38.35
N ALA A 36 12.70 -7.24 -39.49
CA ALA A 36 13.34 -7.24 -40.81
C ALA A 36 13.51 -5.87 -41.46
N HIS A 37 13.29 -4.74 -40.75
CA HIS A 37 13.53 -3.39 -41.30
C HIS A 37 14.44 -2.61 -40.34
N PRO A 38 15.71 -2.36 -40.69
CA PRO A 38 16.49 -1.33 -40.01
C PRO A 38 15.86 0.04 -40.34
N PRO A 39 15.80 0.99 -39.40
CA PRO A 39 15.35 2.33 -39.71
C PRO A 39 16.34 2.96 -40.70
N ALA A 40 15.82 3.39 -41.85
CA ALA A 40 16.57 4.19 -42.79
C ALA A 40 17.05 5.46 -42.07
N ALA A 41 18.34 5.76 -42.19
CA ALA A 41 18.88 7.06 -41.82
C ALA A 41 18.22 8.11 -42.73
N GLY A 42 17.32 8.92 -42.18
CA GLY A 42 16.57 9.94 -42.89
C GLY A 42 16.17 11.09 -41.96
N ASP A 43 16.66 12.28 -42.30
CA ASP A 43 16.27 13.62 -41.88
C ASP A 43 16.27 13.99 -40.39
N ALA A 44 17.39 14.58 -39.96
CA ALA A 44 17.41 15.60 -38.93
C ALA A 44 16.66 16.85 -39.41
N GLY A 45 15.44 17.10 -38.92
CA GLY A 45 14.75 18.36 -39.26
C GLY A 45 13.28 18.54 -38.88
N ALA A 46 12.56 17.51 -38.43
CA ALA A 46 11.19 17.66 -37.93
C ALA A 46 11.13 17.21 -36.46
N ALA A 47 10.78 18.11 -35.53
CA ALA A 47 10.62 17.77 -34.12
C ALA A 47 9.59 16.65 -33.96
N GLN A 48 10.04 15.45 -33.62
CA GLN A 48 9.18 14.28 -33.45
C GLN A 48 8.15 14.58 -32.35
N SER A 49 6.86 14.38 -32.67
CA SER A 49 5.75 14.55 -31.73
C SER A 49 5.97 13.67 -30.50
N ARG A 50 6.20 14.30 -29.34
CA ARG A 50 6.34 13.63 -28.04
C ARG A 50 5.07 12.89 -27.67
N LYS A 51 5.21 11.65 -27.20
CA LYS A 51 4.12 10.84 -26.68
C LYS A 51 4.20 10.71 -25.17
N ILE A 52 3.14 11.15 -24.50
CA ILE A 52 3.06 11.22 -23.04
C ILE A 52 1.90 10.37 -22.57
N VAL A 53 2.13 9.48 -21.60
CA VAL A 53 1.07 8.72 -20.92
C VAL A 53 0.87 9.33 -19.55
N ILE A 54 -0.38 9.60 -19.16
CA ILE A 54 -0.72 10.08 -17.82
C ILE A 54 -1.61 9.04 -17.15
N PHE A 55 -1.08 8.36 -16.13
CA PHE A 55 -1.86 7.48 -15.28
C PHE A 55 -2.61 8.27 -14.21
N TYR A 56 -3.91 8.03 -14.13
CA TYR A 56 -4.77 8.52 -13.05
C TYR A 56 -5.52 7.34 -12.42
N SER A 57 -6.21 7.60 -11.31
CA SER A 57 -7.10 6.64 -10.67
C SER A 57 -8.54 7.14 -10.75
N SER A 58 -9.48 6.26 -11.10
CA SER A 58 -10.91 6.60 -11.03
C SER A 58 -11.48 6.66 -9.60
N ILE A 59 -10.70 6.35 -8.56
CA ILE A 59 -11.10 6.58 -7.17
C ILE A 59 -11.07 8.09 -6.92
N GLY A 60 -12.25 8.68 -6.78
CA GLY A 60 -12.38 10.12 -6.61
C GLY A 60 -12.13 10.90 -7.90
N HIS A 61 -12.70 12.11 -7.99
CA HIS A 61 -12.55 12.94 -9.19
C HIS A 61 -11.23 13.75 -9.20
N GLY A 62 -10.56 13.88 -8.05
CA GLY A 62 -9.37 14.73 -7.91
C GLY A 62 -8.20 14.31 -8.82
N HIS A 63 -7.88 13.02 -8.88
CA HIS A 63 -6.80 12.50 -9.73
C HIS A 63 -7.10 12.68 -11.23
N ILE A 64 -8.38 12.63 -11.61
CA ILE A 64 -8.85 12.87 -12.98
C ILE A 64 -8.68 14.35 -13.33
N SER A 65 -9.19 15.24 -12.48
CA SER A 65 -9.06 16.71 -12.65
C SER A 65 -7.59 17.11 -12.80
N ALA A 66 -6.71 16.58 -11.94
CA ALA A 66 -5.27 16.83 -12.02
C ALA A 66 -4.65 16.35 -13.35
N ALA A 67 -5.01 15.14 -13.81
CA ALA A 67 -4.48 14.58 -15.06
C ALA A 67 -4.93 15.39 -16.27
N GLN A 68 -6.19 15.81 -16.31
CA GLN A 68 -6.74 16.68 -17.36
C GLN A 68 -6.09 18.06 -17.34
N ALA A 69 -5.87 18.65 -16.16
CA ALA A 69 -5.18 19.94 -16.03
C ALA A 69 -3.76 19.90 -16.60
N ILE A 70 -3.02 18.81 -16.33
CA ILE A 70 -1.70 18.58 -16.91
C ILE A 70 -1.78 18.38 -18.44
N GLU A 71 -2.71 17.56 -18.93
CA GLU A 71 -2.92 17.34 -20.37
C GLU A 71 -3.16 18.64 -21.13
N GLN A 72 -4.02 19.51 -20.61
CA GLN A 72 -4.30 20.79 -21.26
C GLN A 72 -3.11 21.74 -21.24
N GLU A 73 -2.35 21.79 -20.15
CA GLU A 73 -1.15 22.62 -20.10
C GLU A 73 -0.08 22.10 -21.07
N ILE A 74 0.06 20.79 -21.22
CA ILE A 74 0.89 20.18 -22.25
C ILE A 74 0.41 20.58 -23.65
N GLY A 75 -0.89 20.46 -23.94
CA GLY A 75 -1.46 20.84 -25.23
C GLY A 75 -1.31 22.33 -25.54
N ARG A 76 -1.35 23.20 -24.53
CA ARG A 76 -1.11 24.64 -24.66
C ARG A 76 0.35 24.95 -25.02
N LEU A 77 1.30 24.28 -24.38
CA LEU A 77 2.73 24.51 -24.59
C LEU A 77 3.26 23.80 -25.85
N ALA A 78 2.70 22.64 -26.20
CA ALA A 78 3.09 21.84 -27.34
C ALA A 78 1.86 21.20 -27.99
N PRO A 79 1.15 21.92 -28.89
CA PRO A 79 -0.05 21.41 -29.57
C PRO A 79 0.17 20.14 -30.38
N GLY A 80 1.41 19.87 -30.79
CA GLY A 80 1.80 18.65 -31.50
C GLY A 80 2.07 17.45 -30.60
N ALA A 81 2.05 17.58 -29.26
CA ALA A 81 2.29 16.46 -28.35
C ALA A 81 1.07 15.53 -28.27
N ARG A 82 1.31 14.23 -28.23
CA ARG A 82 0.27 13.21 -28.08
C ARG A 82 0.16 12.77 -26.63
N VAL A 83 -0.92 13.18 -25.96
CA VAL A 83 -1.22 12.76 -24.58
C VAL A 83 -2.21 11.59 -24.57
N VAL A 84 -1.96 10.60 -23.72
CA VAL A 84 -2.85 9.45 -23.47
C VAL A 84 -3.16 9.40 -21.99
N LEU A 85 -4.41 9.72 -21.62
CA LEU A 85 -4.90 9.51 -20.26
C LEU A 85 -5.29 8.03 -20.08
N GLN A 86 -4.80 7.39 -19.02
CA GLN A 86 -5.08 5.99 -18.73
C GLN A 86 -5.46 5.80 -17.26
N ASP A 87 -6.63 5.23 -16.99
CA ASP A 87 -7.01 4.82 -15.63
C ASP A 87 -6.24 3.55 -15.23
N ILE A 88 -5.42 3.65 -14.19
CA ILE A 88 -4.62 2.54 -13.68
C ILE A 88 -5.49 1.38 -13.16
N ARG A 89 -6.72 1.67 -12.72
CA ARG A 89 -7.64 0.65 -12.21
C ARG A 89 -8.16 -0.27 -13.30
N GLU A 90 -8.03 0.09 -14.58
CA GLU A 90 -8.45 -0.78 -15.70
C GLU A 90 -7.58 -2.03 -15.82
N PHE A 91 -6.37 -2.03 -15.26
CA PHE A 91 -5.53 -3.22 -15.22
C PHE A 91 -5.98 -4.24 -14.16
N MET A 92 -6.70 -3.80 -13.13
CA MET A 92 -7.25 -4.68 -12.10
C MET A 92 -8.28 -5.65 -12.70
N HIS A 93 -8.44 -6.82 -12.08
CA HIS A 93 -9.54 -7.71 -12.48
C HIS A 93 -10.89 -7.01 -12.19
N PRO A 94 -11.89 -7.05 -13.09
CA PRO A 94 -13.14 -6.31 -12.93
C PRO A 94 -13.87 -6.59 -11.60
N LEU A 95 -13.88 -7.86 -11.16
CA LEU A 95 -14.45 -8.24 -9.87
C LEU A 95 -13.69 -7.61 -8.69
N TRP A 96 -12.35 -7.62 -8.71
CA TRP A 96 -11.53 -7.02 -7.66
C TRP A 96 -11.65 -5.51 -7.63
N ARG A 97 -11.70 -4.85 -8.80
CA ARG A 97 -11.96 -3.40 -8.91
C ARG A 97 -13.29 -3.02 -8.26
N TRP A 98 -14.35 -3.77 -8.53
CA TRP A 98 -15.68 -3.53 -7.96
C TRP A 98 -15.73 -3.75 -6.45
N VAL A 99 -15.10 -4.83 -5.95
CA VAL A 99 -15.01 -5.12 -4.51
C VAL A 99 -14.19 -4.04 -3.79
N ASP A 100 -13.02 -3.73 -4.31
CA ASP A 100 -12.11 -2.71 -3.78
C ASP A 100 -12.78 -1.34 -3.67
N GLU A 101 -13.49 -0.90 -4.72
CA GLU A 101 -14.20 0.38 -4.72
C GLU A 101 -15.29 0.44 -3.64
N ARG A 102 -16.13 -0.59 -3.57
CA ARG A 102 -17.22 -0.63 -2.58
C ARG A 102 -16.68 -0.73 -1.16
N LEU A 103 -15.60 -1.49 -0.96
CA LEU A 103 -14.97 -1.66 0.33
C LEU A 103 -14.28 -0.37 0.79
N TYR A 104 -13.48 0.25 -0.09
CA TYR A 104 -12.81 1.53 0.17
C TYR A 104 -13.82 2.60 0.58
N TRP A 105 -14.87 2.83 -0.23
CA TRP A 105 -15.87 3.85 0.08
C TRP A 105 -16.72 3.51 1.30
N PHE A 106 -17.01 2.23 1.52
CA PHE A 106 -17.69 1.81 2.74
C PHE A 106 -16.85 2.14 3.97
N ILE A 107 -15.55 1.80 3.96
CA ILE A 107 -14.63 2.07 5.08
C ILE A 107 -14.46 3.59 5.25
N ALA A 108 -14.10 4.32 4.18
CA ALA A 108 -13.87 5.77 4.25
C ALA A 108 -15.11 6.56 4.70
N GLY A 109 -16.31 6.18 4.26
CA GLY A 109 -17.54 6.90 4.56
C GLY A 109 -18.27 6.47 5.83
N ASN A 110 -18.00 5.26 6.36
CA ASN A 110 -18.75 4.71 7.50
C ASN A 110 -17.86 4.28 8.67
N LEU A 111 -16.55 4.13 8.46
CA LEU A 111 -15.56 3.67 9.45
C LEU A 111 -14.32 4.57 9.45
N PRO A 112 -14.46 5.89 9.75
CA PRO A 112 -13.36 6.84 9.62
C PRO A 112 -12.17 6.45 10.51
N GLU A 113 -12.44 6.06 11.75
CA GLU A 113 -11.42 5.68 12.71
C GLU A 113 -10.67 4.42 12.26
N SER A 114 -11.38 3.44 11.67
CA SER A 114 -10.77 2.22 11.14
C SER A 114 -9.95 2.50 9.89
N PHE A 115 -10.41 3.41 9.03
CA PHE A 115 -9.64 3.90 7.90
C PHE A 115 -8.36 4.58 8.38
N ASP A 116 -8.43 5.45 9.39
CA ASP A 116 -7.28 6.18 9.96
C ASP A 116 -6.23 5.20 10.47
N ALA A 117 -6.66 4.25 11.28
CA ALA A 117 -5.77 3.25 11.84
C ALA A 117 -5.15 2.37 10.74
N LEU A 118 -5.92 1.97 9.72
CA LEU A 118 -5.41 1.21 8.59
C LEU A 118 -4.39 2.03 7.78
N PHE A 119 -4.71 3.28 7.52
CA PHE A 119 -3.85 4.20 6.79
C PHE A 119 -2.55 4.45 7.55
N HIS A 120 -2.60 4.78 8.84
CA HIS A 120 -1.42 4.92 9.69
C HIS A 120 -0.60 3.63 9.77
N ALA A 121 -1.25 2.46 9.78
CA ALA A 121 -0.56 1.17 9.72
C ALA A 121 0.21 1.00 8.41
N LEU A 122 -0.41 1.32 7.27
CA LEU A 122 0.23 1.29 5.95
C LEU A 122 1.39 2.29 5.87
N GLN A 123 1.20 3.49 6.40
CA GLN A 123 2.23 4.54 6.47
C GLN A 123 3.42 4.10 7.33
N ALA A 124 3.18 3.58 8.53
CA ALA A 124 4.24 3.07 9.40
C ALA A 124 4.95 1.87 8.76
N ARG A 125 4.20 0.96 8.13
CA ARG A 125 4.76 -0.18 7.39
C ARG A 125 5.66 0.28 6.25
N GLY A 126 5.19 1.21 5.42
CA GLY A 126 5.97 1.76 4.31
C GLY A 126 7.19 2.55 4.79
N LYS A 127 7.11 3.28 5.90
CA LYS A 127 8.27 3.94 6.52
C LYS A 127 9.33 2.95 7.00
N ARG A 128 8.94 1.74 7.41
CA ARG A 128 9.82 0.73 8.02
C ARG A 128 10.23 -0.42 7.11
N VAL A 129 9.77 -0.50 5.84
CA VAL A 129 10.30 -1.56 4.95
C VAL A 129 11.81 -1.33 4.78
N PRO A 130 12.68 -2.33 4.91
CA PRO A 130 14.12 -2.10 4.81
C PRO A 130 14.54 -1.82 3.36
N SER A 131 13.90 -2.46 2.38
CA SER A 131 14.15 -2.20 0.96
C SER A 131 13.04 -1.39 0.30
N LEU A 132 13.42 -0.50 -0.63
CA LEU A 132 12.48 0.07 -1.58
C LEU A 132 11.79 -1.06 -2.37
N ALA A 133 12.53 -2.05 -2.86
CA ALA A 133 12.06 -3.33 -3.41
C ALA A 133 10.68 -3.85 -2.93
N TRP A 134 10.39 -3.65 -1.64
CA TRP A 134 9.29 -4.27 -0.90
C TRP A 134 8.11 -3.36 -0.56
N LEU A 135 8.03 -2.15 -1.13
CA LEU A 135 6.75 -1.43 -1.11
C LEU A 135 5.73 -2.27 -1.88
N SER A 136 4.56 -2.50 -1.27
CA SER A 136 3.48 -3.24 -1.90
C SER A 136 3.05 -2.54 -3.19
N ASN A 137 2.82 -3.34 -4.22
CA ASN A 137 2.28 -2.88 -5.48
C ASN A 137 0.84 -3.36 -5.61
N ASP A 138 -0.07 -2.43 -5.83
CA ASP A 138 -1.52 -2.70 -5.88
C ASP A 138 -1.99 -3.09 -7.30
N TYR A 139 -1.12 -2.99 -8.31
CA TYR A 139 -1.48 -3.19 -9.72
C TYR A 139 -0.65 -4.26 -10.43
N PRO A 140 -1.25 -5.03 -11.38
CA PRO A 140 -0.55 -6.11 -12.07
C PRO A 140 0.51 -5.57 -13.05
N GLU A 141 1.77 -5.73 -12.66
CA GLU A 141 2.95 -5.21 -13.37
C GLU A 141 3.02 -5.62 -14.84
N ASP A 142 2.78 -6.90 -15.15
CA ASP A 142 2.89 -7.41 -16.52
C ASP A 142 1.89 -6.74 -17.46
N LYS A 143 0.70 -6.38 -16.98
CA LYS A 143 -0.32 -5.67 -17.78
C LYS A 143 0.08 -4.21 -18.01
N VAL A 144 0.52 -3.53 -16.95
CA VAL A 144 1.00 -2.15 -17.04
C VAL A 144 2.19 -2.07 -18.00
N ARG A 145 3.15 -2.98 -17.87
CA ARG A 145 4.29 -3.10 -18.80
C ARG A 145 3.83 -3.32 -20.23
N SER A 146 2.97 -4.32 -20.49
CA SER A 146 2.51 -4.63 -21.86
C SER A 146 1.81 -3.42 -22.51
N PHE A 147 1.05 -2.66 -21.71
CA PHE A 147 0.46 -1.41 -22.16
C PHE A 147 1.52 -0.36 -22.51
N LEU A 148 2.49 -0.11 -21.63
CA LEU A 148 3.56 0.85 -21.87
C LEU A 148 4.43 0.47 -23.07
N GLU A 149 4.75 -0.81 -23.26
CA GLU A 149 5.46 -1.33 -24.44
C GLU A 149 4.66 -1.06 -25.72
N ALA A 150 3.34 -1.26 -25.71
CA ALA A 150 2.48 -0.98 -26.85
C ALA A 150 2.32 0.53 -27.12
N GLN A 151 2.37 1.36 -26.07
CA GLN A 151 2.30 2.81 -26.22
C GLN A 151 3.64 3.42 -26.64
N ALA A 152 4.77 2.86 -26.23
CA ALA A 152 6.10 3.45 -26.40
C ALA A 152 6.16 4.96 -26.06
N PRO A 153 5.80 5.37 -24.83
CA PRO A 153 5.82 6.77 -24.45
C PRO A 153 7.24 7.27 -24.18
N ASP A 154 7.51 8.54 -24.49
CA ASP A 154 8.74 9.23 -24.08
C ASP A 154 8.70 9.58 -22.58
N THR A 155 7.51 9.88 -22.06
CA THR A 155 7.30 10.24 -20.65
C THR A 155 6.00 9.65 -20.12
N VAL A 156 6.06 9.19 -18.88
CA VAL A 156 4.92 8.74 -18.09
C VAL A 156 4.76 9.66 -16.89
N LEU A 157 3.56 10.19 -16.72
CA LEU A 157 3.15 10.92 -15.52
C LEU A 157 2.17 10.09 -14.72
N ALA A 158 2.16 10.28 -13.41
CA ALA A 158 1.15 9.74 -12.51
C ALA A 158 0.50 10.86 -11.70
N THR A 159 -0.80 10.78 -11.43
CA THR A 159 -1.49 11.65 -10.45
C THR A 159 -1.96 10.88 -9.21
N HIS A 160 -1.65 9.58 -9.13
CA HIS A 160 -2.00 8.68 -8.05
C HIS A 160 -0.77 7.90 -7.56
N TYR A 161 -0.61 7.79 -6.23
CA TYR A 161 0.58 7.16 -5.63
C TYR A 161 0.75 5.69 -6.05
N GLY A 162 -0.34 4.92 -6.16
CA GLY A 162 -0.25 3.52 -6.58
C GLY A 162 0.23 3.35 -8.03
N SER A 163 -0.05 4.32 -8.89
CA SER A 163 0.53 4.37 -10.25
C SER A 163 2.02 4.66 -10.19
N ALA A 164 2.44 5.61 -9.36
CA ALA A 164 3.86 5.90 -9.15
C ALA A 164 4.63 4.71 -8.55
N GLN A 165 4.00 3.93 -7.67
CA GLN A 165 4.60 2.70 -7.12
C GLN A 165 4.88 1.65 -8.18
N VAL A 166 3.88 1.29 -9.00
CA VAL A 166 4.09 0.26 -10.05
C VAL A 166 5.13 0.73 -11.07
N LEU A 167 5.17 2.02 -11.39
CA LEU A 167 6.17 2.61 -12.27
C LEU A 167 7.58 2.54 -11.66
N GLY A 168 7.73 2.90 -10.39
CA GLY A 168 8.99 2.74 -9.65
C GLY A 168 9.47 1.29 -9.60
N THR A 169 8.57 0.33 -9.40
CA THR A 169 8.91 -1.10 -9.41
C THR A 169 9.37 -1.58 -10.80
N LEU A 170 8.66 -1.18 -11.87
CA LEU A 170 9.07 -1.49 -13.23
C LEU A 170 10.43 -0.84 -13.58
N ARG A 171 10.67 0.36 -13.06
CA ARG A 171 11.93 1.09 -13.20
C ARG A 171 13.10 0.38 -12.54
N GLU A 172 12.96 -0.01 -11.28
CA GLU A 172 14.01 -0.72 -10.53
C GLU A 172 14.43 -2.03 -11.22
N ARG A 173 13.51 -2.66 -11.96
CA ARG A 173 13.76 -3.86 -12.78
C ARG A 173 14.36 -3.58 -14.17
N GLY A 174 14.72 -2.33 -14.47
CA GLY A 174 15.27 -1.93 -15.77
C GLY A 174 14.27 -1.91 -16.92
N LEU A 175 12.97 -2.12 -16.68
CA LEU A 175 11.95 -2.25 -17.74
C LEU A 175 11.48 -0.91 -18.31
N LEU A 176 11.81 0.20 -17.64
CA LEU A 176 11.45 1.56 -18.05
C LEU A 176 12.67 2.46 -18.19
N ALA A 177 13.88 1.90 -18.36
CA ALA A 177 15.15 2.62 -18.27
C ALA A 177 15.22 3.89 -19.14
N GLN A 178 14.55 3.92 -20.29
CA GLN A 178 14.58 5.01 -21.27
C GLN A 178 13.36 5.94 -21.25
N VAL A 179 12.40 5.69 -20.36
CA VAL A 179 11.18 6.51 -20.23
C VAL A 179 11.42 7.53 -19.13
N ASN A 180 10.89 8.75 -19.18
CA ASN A 180 10.88 9.64 -18.00
C ASN A 180 9.63 9.38 -17.15
N ILE A 181 9.76 9.36 -15.82
CA ILE A 181 8.67 9.08 -14.88
C ILE A 181 8.52 10.26 -13.91
N GLY A 182 7.39 10.95 -14.06
CA GLY A 182 6.95 12.00 -13.15
C GLY A 182 5.76 11.54 -12.30
N TRP A 183 5.68 12.03 -11.07
CA TRP A 183 4.51 11.82 -10.22
C TRP A 183 4.07 13.14 -9.59
N LEU A 184 2.82 13.53 -9.78
CA LEU A 184 2.19 14.56 -8.98
C LEU A 184 1.60 13.93 -7.72
N HIS A 185 2.17 14.30 -6.57
CA HIS A 185 1.59 13.98 -5.27
C HIS A 185 0.40 14.91 -5.02
N THR A 186 -0.79 14.33 -4.92
CA THR A 186 -2.08 15.06 -4.90
C THR A 186 -2.57 15.37 -3.48
N ASP A 187 -1.71 15.22 -2.47
CA ASP A 187 -1.97 15.52 -1.06
C ASP A 187 -0.91 16.44 -0.44
N PHE A 188 -1.18 16.95 0.76
CA PHE A 188 -0.28 17.88 1.48
C PHE A 188 0.47 17.25 2.65
N PHE A 189 0.35 15.93 2.83
CA PHE A 189 1.05 15.17 3.85
C PHE A 189 2.12 14.24 3.26
N GLU A 190 3.06 13.84 4.10
CA GLU A 190 4.28 13.11 3.71
C GLU A 190 4.08 11.59 3.61
N GLY A 191 3.65 10.94 4.67
CA GLY A 191 3.51 9.48 4.67
C GLY A 191 4.79 8.69 4.37
N TYR A 192 4.65 7.51 3.75
CA TYR A 192 5.79 6.74 3.22
C TYR A 192 6.18 7.18 1.80
N PHE A 193 5.46 8.15 1.23
CA PHE A 193 5.60 8.61 -0.15
C PHE A 193 6.99 9.13 -0.57
N PRO A 194 7.81 9.75 0.31
CA PRO A 194 9.21 10.04 0.00
C PRO A 194 9.97 8.83 -0.57
N ARG A 195 9.62 7.62 -0.15
CA ARG A 195 10.24 6.38 -0.62
C ARG A 195 9.82 5.95 -2.01
N ILE A 196 8.64 6.38 -2.47
CA ILE A 196 8.22 6.21 -3.86
C ILE A 196 9.04 7.16 -4.74
N SER A 197 9.19 8.40 -4.29
CA SER A 197 9.96 9.45 -4.98
C SER A 197 11.39 9.04 -5.32
N LYS A 198 12.06 8.31 -4.42
CA LYS A 198 13.44 7.82 -4.64
C LYS A 198 13.60 6.93 -5.88
N ARG A 199 12.52 6.32 -6.40
CA ARG A 199 12.54 5.37 -7.53
C ARG A 199 12.17 5.96 -8.88
N ILE A 200 11.75 7.21 -8.89
CA ILE A 200 11.29 7.89 -10.10
C ILE A 200 12.13 9.13 -10.33
N ASP A 201 11.92 9.77 -11.48
CA ASP A 201 12.79 10.86 -11.95
C ASP A 201 12.36 12.19 -11.35
N ARG A 202 11.05 12.39 -11.13
CA ARG A 202 10.56 13.60 -10.49
C ARG A 202 9.26 13.38 -9.74
N THR A 203 9.17 13.91 -8.53
CA THR A 203 7.91 14.10 -7.81
C THR A 203 7.59 15.59 -7.69
N PHE A 204 6.38 15.92 -8.07
CA PHE A 204 5.81 17.26 -8.00
C PHE A 204 4.96 17.38 -6.74
N LEU A 205 5.30 18.35 -5.89
CA LEU A 205 4.64 18.56 -4.60
C LEU A 205 3.78 19.81 -4.61
N ALA A 206 2.71 19.77 -3.82
CA ALA A 206 1.73 20.83 -3.74
C ALA A 206 2.18 22.05 -2.90
N HIS A 207 3.19 21.92 -2.02
CA HIS A 207 3.63 23.01 -1.13
C HIS A 207 5.11 22.89 -0.70
N PRO A 208 5.86 24.01 -0.53
CA PRO A 208 7.28 23.99 -0.13
C PRO A 208 7.58 23.36 1.25
N GLU A 209 6.63 23.44 2.18
CA GLU A 209 6.78 22.76 3.48
C GLU A 209 6.87 21.25 3.31
N LEU A 210 6.13 20.68 2.34
CA LEU A 210 6.19 19.25 2.06
C LEU A 210 7.52 18.87 1.40
N GLU A 211 8.03 19.70 0.49
CA GLU A 211 9.37 19.55 -0.08
C GLU A 211 10.45 19.53 1.01
N SER A 212 10.41 20.50 1.94
CA SER A 212 11.34 20.56 3.07
C SER A 212 11.32 19.27 3.91
N ARG A 213 10.13 18.74 4.18
CA ARG A 213 9.96 17.46 4.91
C ARG A 213 10.51 16.27 4.12
N TRP A 214 10.33 16.24 2.80
CA TRP A 214 10.82 15.13 1.96
C TRP A 214 12.34 15.15 1.81
N LEU A 215 12.94 16.34 1.71
CA LEU A 215 14.39 16.50 1.75
C LEU A 215 14.95 16.03 3.10
N ALA A 216 14.29 16.40 4.21
CA ALA A 216 14.65 15.90 5.55
C ALA A 216 14.48 14.37 5.71
N ALA A 217 13.55 13.77 4.97
CA ALA A 217 13.39 12.31 4.86
C ALA A 217 14.41 11.64 3.90
N GLY A 218 15.38 12.41 3.39
CA GLY A 218 16.48 11.93 2.56
C GLY A 218 16.10 11.67 1.10
N VAL A 219 15.09 12.35 0.57
CA VAL A 219 14.86 12.36 -0.90
C VAL A 219 15.88 13.30 -1.54
N PRO A 220 16.60 12.87 -2.59
CA PRO A 220 17.51 13.74 -3.33
C PRO A 220 16.82 15.01 -3.86
N PRO A 221 17.46 16.19 -3.78
CA PRO A 221 16.86 17.46 -4.23
C PRO A 221 16.44 17.48 -5.69
N ASP A 222 17.15 16.75 -6.54
CA ASP A 222 16.86 16.58 -7.97
C ASP A 222 15.65 15.67 -8.23
N LYS A 223 15.10 14.97 -7.23
CA LYS A 223 13.89 14.13 -7.39
C LYS A 223 12.61 14.84 -6.97
N VAL A 224 12.68 16.02 -6.37
CA VAL A 224 11.53 16.76 -5.85
C VAL A 224 11.47 18.15 -6.49
N THR A 225 10.25 18.60 -6.79
CA THR A 225 10.00 19.98 -7.17
C THR A 225 8.64 20.40 -6.63
N THR A 226 8.58 21.53 -5.93
CA THR A 226 7.26 22.12 -5.64
C THR A 226 6.66 22.68 -6.92
N SER A 227 5.54 22.12 -7.38
CA SER A 227 4.76 22.61 -8.52
C SER A 227 3.49 23.33 -8.11
N GLY A 228 3.02 23.16 -6.87
CA GLY A 228 1.63 23.48 -6.53
C GLY A 228 0.65 22.47 -7.13
N MET A 229 -0.63 22.61 -6.77
CA MET A 229 -1.69 21.73 -7.28
C MET A 229 -2.16 22.20 -8.67
N PRO A 230 -2.32 21.30 -9.66
CA PRO A 230 -2.78 21.64 -11.00
C PRO A 230 -4.29 21.92 -11.02
N VAL A 231 -4.68 23.13 -10.64
CA VAL A 231 -6.08 23.54 -10.59
C VAL A 231 -6.41 24.54 -11.68
N ARG A 232 -7.65 24.49 -12.17
CA ARG A 232 -8.19 25.47 -13.11
C ARG A 232 -9.13 26.40 -12.36
N ALA A 233 -8.79 27.68 -12.35
CA ALA A 233 -9.72 28.71 -11.92
C ALA A 233 -10.39 29.32 -13.17
N PRO A 234 -11.72 29.29 -13.29
CA PRO A 234 -12.40 30.12 -14.29
C PRO A 234 -12.16 31.60 -13.98
N ALA A 235 -12.20 32.46 -15.00
CA ALA A 235 -12.20 33.90 -14.78
C ALA A 235 -13.47 34.29 -14.02
N ALA A 236 -13.32 35.00 -12.89
CA ALA A 236 -14.45 35.46 -12.09
C ALA A 236 -14.81 36.89 -12.49
N ASP A 237 -16.00 37.09 -13.06
CA ASP A 237 -16.61 38.41 -13.23
C ASP A 237 -18.06 38.42 -12.73
N GLY A 238 -18.61 39.63 -12.50
CA GLY A 238 -19.95 39.81 -11.93
C GLY A 238 -21.07 39.24 -12.80
N ALA A 239 -20.93 39.30 -14.13
CA ALA A 239 -21.90 38.76 -15.08
C ALA A 239 -21.97 37.23 -15.03
N THR A 240 -20.83 36.57 -14.80
CA THR A 240 -20.73 35.12 -14.64
C THR A 240 -21.44 34.65 -13.37
N ARG A 241 -21.31 35.39 -12.25
CA ARG A 241 -22.04 35.09 -11.00
C ARG A 241 -23.55 35.14 -11.21
N GLU A 242 -24.04 36.24 -11.76
CA GLU A 242 -25.48 36.43 -11.97
C GLU A 242 -26.05 35.33 -12.86
N THR A 243 -25.38 35.03 -13.98
CA THR A 243 -25.78 33.96 -14.90
C THR A 243 -25.83 32.59 -14.22
N ALA A 244 -24.82 32.25 -13.42
CA ALA A 244 -24.75 30.97 -12.73
C ALA A 244 -25.85 30.79 -11.67
N LEU A 245 -26.15 31.85 -10.89
CA LEU A 245 -27.20 31.82 -9.88
C LEU A 245 -28.60 31.79 -10.50
N MET A 246 -28.84 32.61 -11.54
CA MET A 246 -30.11 32.62 -12.26
C MET A 246 -30.41 31.26 -12.93
N ALA A 247 -29.41 30.59 -13.49
CA ALA A 247 -29.56 29.24 -14.05
C ALA A 247 -30.03 28.21 -13.01
N LEU A 248 -29.76 28.45 -11.73
CA LEU A 248 -30.22 27.62 -10.63
C LEU A 248 -31.58 28.07 -10.03
N GLY A 249 -32.11 29.21 -10.48
CA GLY A 249 -33.30 29.86 -9.94
C GLY A 249 -33.04 30.61 -8.63
N LEU A 250 -31.82 31.14 -8.46
CA LEU A 250 -31.37 31.85 -7.26
C LEU A 250 -31.17 33.35 -7.56
N ALA A 251 -31.33 34.18 -6.55
CA ALA A 251 -31.13 35.63 -6.61
C ALA A 251 -29.64 36.00 -6.59
N ALA A 252 -29.27 37.07 -7.30
CA ALA A 252 -27.87 37.48 -7.45
C ALA A 252 -27.31 38.22 -6.21
N ASP A 253 -28.18 38.87 -5.44
CA ASP A 253 -27.88 39.75 -4.31
C ASP A 253 -27.95 39.07 -2.94
N ALA A 254 -28.40 37.82 -2.88
CA ALA A 254 -28.49 37.05 -1.64
C ALA A 254 -27.20 36.26 -1.32
N PRO A 255 -26.77 36.20 -0.05
CA PRO A 255 -25.64 35.38 0.38
C PRO A 255 -25.81 33.91 -0.04
N THR A 256 -24.81 33.35 -0.70
CA THR A 256 -24.86 32.01 -1.27
C THR A 256 -23.75 31.10 -0.72
N VAL A 257 -24.15 29.97 -0.13
CA VAL A 257 -23.23 28.94 0.37
C VAL A 257 -23.27 27.72 -0.54
N LEU A 258 -22.11 27.27 -1.02
CA LEU A 258 -21.97 26.02 -1.76
C LEU A 258 -21.49 24.91 -0.82
N ILE A 259 -22.18 23.78 -0.79
CA ILE A 259 -21.80 22.59 -0.04
C ILE A 259 -21.46 21.47 -1.03
N THR A 260 -20.21 21.00 -0.99
CA THR A 260 -19.78 19.83 -1.77
C THR A 260 -18.63 19.11 -1.06
N SER A 261 -18.57 17.79 -1.13
CA SER A 261 -17.49 16.97 -0.58
C SER A 261 -16.88 16.07 -1.65
N GLY A 262 -16.96 16.48 -2.91
CA GLY A 262 -16.52 15.71 -4.08
C GLY A 262 -17.55 14.69 -4.57
N LYS A 263 -17.12 13.83 -5.52
CA LYS A 263 -17.98 12.89 -6.27
C LYS A 263 -18.91 12.04 -5.40
N GLU A 264 -18.47 11.64 -4.21
CA GLU A 264 -19.21 10.68 -3.38
C GLU A 264 -20.20 11.32 -2.39
N GLY A 265 -20.20 12.66 -2.21
CA GLY A 265 -21.13 13.32 -1.29
C GLY A 265 -21.03 12.83 0.16
N ILE A 266 -19.81 12.70 0.69
CA ILE A 266 -19.51 12.29 2.06
C ILE A 266 -19.87 13.37 3.08
N GLY A 267 -20.47 12.96 4.19
CA GLY A 267 -20.90 13.81 5.30
C GLY A 267 -22.41 13.76 5.52
N ASP A 268 -22.91 14.62 6.40
CA ASP A 268 -24.34 14.80 6.64
C ASP A 268 -24.74 16.24 6.32
N TYR A 269 -25.06 16.49 5.05
CA TYR A 269 -25.45 17.82 4.60
C TYR A 269 -26.74 18.31 5.24
N ALA A 270 -27.65 17.40 5.66
CA ALA A 270 -28.87 17.83 6.32
C ALA A 270 -28.55 18.54 7.64
N LEU A 271 -27.62 18.00 8.43
CA LEU A 271 -27.14 18.66 9.64
C LEU A 271 -26.46 20.00 9.36
N VAL A 272 -25.65 20.09 8.30
CA VAL A 272 -25.00 21.35 7.89
C VAL A 272 -26.03 22.39 7.48
N VAL A 273 -27.01 22.02 6.66
CA VAL A 273 -28.10 22.90 6.20
C VAL A 273 -28.96 23.37 7.37
N GLU A 274 -29.37 22.46 8.26
CA GLU A 274 -30.11 22.81 9.48
C GLU A 274 -29.30 23.74 10.38
N SER A 275 -27.99 23.54 10.47
CA SER A 275 -27.09 24.41 11.23
C SER A 275 -27.00 25.80 10.61
N LEU A 276 -26.88 25.91 9.28
CA LEU A 276 -26.85 27.18 8.55
C LEU A 276 -28.15 27.95 8.74
N ALA A 277 -29.28 27.30 8.53
CA ALA A 277 -30.61 27.88 8.70
C ALA A 277 -30.86 28.37 10.14
N ARG A 278 -30.22 27.76 11.14
CA ARG A 278 -30.35 28.17 12.55
C ARG A 278 -29.54 29.41 12.91
N HIS A 279 -28.37 29.61 12.29
CA HIS A 279 -27.40 30.62 12.73
C HIS A 279 -27.29 31.83 11.80
N HIS A 280 -27.78 31.73 10.55
CA HIS A 280 -27.82 32.87 9.65
C HIS A 280 -29.12 33.66 9.81
N ALA A 281 -29.01 34.98 9.98
CA ALA A 281 -30.16 35.87 10.06
C ALA A 281 -30.42 36.51 8.68
N GLY A 282 -31.63 36.35 8.15
CA GLY A 282 -32.03 36.92 6.86
C GLY A 282 -31.94 35.94 5.68
N PRO A 283 -32.04 36.46 4.43
CA PRO A 283 -32.01 35.64 3.22
C PRO A 283 -30.71 34.86 3.08
N LEU A 284 -30.81 33.56 2.81
CA LEU A 284 -29.68 32.67 2.58
C LEU A 284 -29.99 31.71 1.44
N GLN A 285 -29.04 31.54 0.52
CA GLN A 285 -29.11 30.55 -0.54
C GLN A 285 -28.08 29.46 -0.28
N ILE A 286 -28.48 28.21 -0.46
CA ILE A 286 -27.60 27.05 -0.27
C ILE A 286 -27.66 26.19 -1.54
N ILE A 287 -26.51 26.00 -2.19
CA ILE A 287 -26.35 25.04 -3.28
C ILE A 287 -25.72 23.79 -2.68
N ALA A 288 -26.43 22.67 -2.65
CA ALA A 288 -25.96 21.42 -2.07
C ALA A 288 -25.71 20.37 -3.17
N VAL A 289 -24.45 20.12 -3.49
CA VAL A 289 -24.01 19.15 -4.51
C VAL A 289 -23.71 17.81 -3.84
N CYS A 290 -24.66 16.89 -3.95
CA CYS A 290 -24.63 15.59 -3.28
C CYS A 290 -23.77 14.56 -4.00
N GLY A 291 -23.25 14.88 -5.20
CA GLY A 291 -22.50 13.92 -6.01
C GLY A 291 -23.34 12.67 -6.33
N ALA A 292 -22.74 11.50 -6.25
CA ALA A 292 -23.40 10.21 -6.43
C ALA A 292 -24.26 9.77 -5.22
N ASN A 293 -24.33 10.57 -4.15
CA ASN A 293 -25.08 10.23 -2.94
C ASN A 293 -26.57 10.52 -3.08
N ALA A 294 -27.29 9.64 -3.77
CA ALA A 294 -28.74 9.74 -3.96
C ALA A 294 -29.54 9.79 -2.64
N ARG A 295 -29.01 9.18 -1.56
CA ARG A 295 -29.65 9.24 -0.23
C ARG A 295 -29.63 10.65 0.33
N GLN A 296 -28.45 11.28 0.30
CA GLN A 296 -28.29 12.65 0.79
C GLN A 296 -29.13 13.63 -0.05
N GLN A 297 -29.19 13.42 -1.37
CA GLN A 297 -30.06 14.18 -2.26
C GLN A 297 -31.54 14.08 -1.83
N ALA A 298 -32.05 12.86 -1.62
CA ALA A 298 -33.44 12.65 -1.19
C ALA A 298 -33.73 13.28 0.19
N GLN A 299 -32.79 13.15 1.14
CA GLN A 299 -32.92 13.74 2.48
C GLN A 299 -33.00 15.28 2.43
N LEU A 300 -32.17 15.91 1.61
CA LEU A 300 -32.19 17.37 1.44
C LEU A 300 -33.45 17.86 0.73
N THR A 301 -33.94 17.13 -0.29
CA THR A 301 -35.22 17.45 -0.94
C THR A 301 -36.39 17.39 0.04
N ALA A 302 -36.40 16.42 0.95
CA ALA A 302 -37.40 16.35 2.02
C ALA A 302 -37.24 17.49 3.04
N LEU A 303 -36.00 17.84 3.39
CA LEU A 303 -35.69 18.94 4.32
C LEU A 303 -36.11 20.30 3.77
N GLN A 304 -36.00 20.52 2.47
CA GLN A 304 -36.33 21.79 1.79
C GLN A 304 -37.72 22.33 2.20
N LYS A 305 -38.71 21.44 2.35
CA LYS A 305 -40.09 21.79 2.75
C LYS A 305 -40.24 22.28 4.19
N ARG A 306 -39.22 22.09 5.02
CA ARG A 306 -39.21 22.39 6.46
C ARG A 306 -38.27 23.55 6.81
N LEU A 307 -37.55 24.08 5.83
CA LEU A 307 -36.67 25.22 6.03
C LEU A 307 -37.49 26.52 6.16
N PRO A 308 -36.97 27.53 6.89
CA PRO A 308 -37.58 28.85 6.91
C PRO A 308 -37.67 29.44 5.51
N GLU A 309 -38.68 30.28 5.23
CA GLU A 309 -38.86 30.93 3.92
C GLU A 309 -37.64 31.75 3.48
N ALA A 310 -36.89 32.30 4.43
CA ALA A 310 -35.66 33.04 4.17
C ALA A 310 -34.50 32.16 3.65
N VAL A 311 -34.62 30.83 3.66
CA VAL A 311 -33.56 29.90 3.24
C VAL A 311 -33.95 29.17 1.95
N ALA A 312 -33.32 29.56 0.84
CA ALA A 312 -33.47 28.88 -0.44
C ALA A 312 -32.44 27.75 -0.58
N LEU A 313 -32.88 26.50 -0.54
CA LEU A 313 -32.01 25.33 -0.77
C LEU A 313 -32.17 24.81 -2.21
N LYS A 314 -31.08 24.77 -2.96
CA LYS A 314 -30.97 24.08 -4.26
C LYS A 314 -30.23 22.76 -4.09
N VAL A 315 -30.92 21.65 -4.33
CA VAL A 315 -30.34 20.30 -4.20
C VAL A 315 -29.91 19.78 -5.58
N CYS A 316 -28.64 19.45 -5.73
CA CYS A 316 -28.04 18.92 -6.94
C CYS A 316 -27.45 17.52 -6.68
N GLY A 317 -27.51 16.64 -7.70
CA GLY A 317 -26.84 15.33 -7.67
C GLY A 317 -25.37 15.42 -8.09
N LEU A 318 -24.95 14.53 -8.97
CA LEU A 318 -23.65 14.60 -9.63
C LEU A 318 -23.73 15.61 -10.78
N VAL A 319 -22.76 16.52 -10.83
CA VAL A 319 -22.73 17.62 -11.79
C VAL A 319 -21.40 17.65 -12.55
N PRO A 320 -21.36 18.16 -13.78
CA PRO A 320 -20.11 18.42 -14.49
C PRO A 320 -19.14 19.26 -13.66
N HIS A 321 -17.84 18.97 -13.77
CA HIS A 321 -16.80 19.70 -13.04
C HIS A 321 -16.77 21.19 -13.40
N ALA A 322 -17.00 21.53 -14.68
CA ALA A 322 -17.11 22.92 -15.13
C ALA A 322 -18.23 23.69 -14.41
N ASP A 323 -19.41 23.07 -14.24
CA ASP A 323 -20.53 23.67 -13.52
C ASP A 323 -20.20 23.87 -12.05
N LEU A 324 -19.53 22.89 -11.42
CA LEU A 324 -19.09 23.02 -10.04
C LEU A 324 -18.13 24.20 -9.84
N LEU A 325 -17.16 24.38 -10.75
CA LEU A 325 -16.24 25.52 -10.72
C LEU A 325 -16.97 26.85 -10.93
N ALA A 326 -17.95 26.89 -11.83
CA ALA A 326 -18.78 28.08 -12.04
C ALA A 326 -19.58 28.43 -10.77
N TRP A 327 -20.14 27.43 -10.08
CA TRP A 327 -20.87 27.64 -8.83
C TRP A 327 -19.96 28.03 -7.67
N MET A 328 -18.71 27.54 -7.64
CA MET A 328 -17.70 28.04 -6.70
C MET A 328 -17.38 29.51 -6.96
N GLY A 329 -17.27 29.94 -8.22
CA GLY A 329 -17.07 31.36 -8.56
C GLY A 329 -18.28 32.24 -8.23
N ALA A 330 -19.48 31.66 -8.18
CA ALA A 330 -20.72 32.38 -7.90
C ALA A 330 -21.14 32.38 -6.42
N ALA A 331 -20.53 31.55 -5.57
CA ALA A 331 -20.85 31.45 -4.14
C ALA A 331 -19.98 32.41 -3.29
N ASP A 332 -20.48 32.74 -2.09
CA ASP A 332 -19.79 33.60 -1.12
C ASP A 332 -18.99 32.80 -0.08
N LEU A 333 -19.34 31.53 0.09
CA LEU A 333 -18.65 30.60 1.00
C LEU A 333 -18.77 29.17 0.46
N LEU A 334 -17.63 28.47 0.43
CA LEU A 334 -17.58 27.03 0.17
C LEU A 334 -17.51 26.27 1.49
N ILE A 335 -18.36 25.26 1.66
CA ILE A 335 -18.25 24.24 2.70
C ILE A 335 -17.87 22.92 2.03
N THR A 336 -16.70 22.37 2.39
CA THR A 336 -16.18 21.15 1.76
C THR A 336 -15.37 20.29 2.73
N LYS A 337 -14.95 19.10 2.31
CA LYS A 337 -14.01 18.25 3.06
C LYS A 337 -12.55 18.68 2.79
N ALA A 338 -11.62 18.30 3.66
CA ALA A 338 -10.20 18.64 3.55
C ALA A 338 -9.39 17.78 2.54
N GLY A 339 -9.97 17.52 1.36
CA GLY A 339 -9.25 16.86 0.27
C GLY A 339 -8.13 17.74 -0.31
N GLY A 340 -7.25 17.15 -1.13
CA GLY A 340 -6.19 17.93 -1.78
C GLY A 340 -6.67 18.85 -2.92
N MET A 341 -7.61 18.37 -3.76
CA MET A 341 -7.97 19.05 -5.01
C MET A 341 -9.05 20.13 -4.85
N THR A 342 -10.20 19.81 -4.25
CA THR A 342 -11.32 20.76 -4.16
C THR A 342 -10.99 22.03 -3.37
N PRO A 343 -10.31 21.96 -2.20
CA PRO A 343 -9.79 23.16 -1.54
C PRO A 343 -8.78 23.93 -2.40
N ALA A 344 -7.89 23.26 -3.13
CA ALA A 344 -6.95 23.96 -4.02
C ALA A 344 -7.66 24.71 -5.16
N GLU A 345 -8.73 24.14 -5.73
CA GLU A 345 -9.60 24.80 -6.71
C GLU A 345 -10.27 26.04 -6.09
N ALA A 346 -10.79 25.90 -4.87
CA ALA A 346 -11.40 26.99 -4.12
C ALA A 346 -10.42 28.13 -3.83
N PHE A 347 -9.18 27.81 -3.46
CA PHE A 347 -8.15 28.80 -3.18
C PHE A 347 -7.73 29.56 -4.44
N ALA A 348 -7.69 28.88 -5.59
CA ALA A 348 -7.41 29.53 -6.88
C ALA A 348 -8.56 30.45 -7.33
N ILE A 349 -9.81 30.10 -7.01
CA ILE A 349 -11.00 30.95 -7.24
C ILE A 349 -11.04 32.13 -6.25
N GLY A 350 -10.46 31.98 -5.06
CA GLY A 350 -10.53 32.97 -4.00
C GLY A 350 -11.87 32.99 -3.27
N ILE A 351 -12.55 31.84 -3.16
CA ILE A 351 -13.77 31.71 -2.36
C ILE A 351 -13.41 31.40 -0.89
N PRO A 352 -13.93 32.17 0.09
CA PRO A 352 -13.82 31.80 1.50
C PRO A 352 -14.23 30.34 1.71
N THR A 353 -13.43 29.56 2.44
CA THR A 353 -13.59 28.11 2.53
C THR A 353 -13.67 27.66 3.98
N LEU A 354 -14.68 26.84 4.27
CA LEU A 354 -14.85 26.12 5.53
C LEU A 354 -14.70 24.61 5.28
N LEU A 355 -13.76 24.00 5.97
CA LEU A 355 -13.49 22.58 5.92
C LEU A 355 -14.35 21.83 6.94
N LEU A 356 -14.83 20.66 6.57
CA LEU A 356 -15.54 19.73 7.43
C LEU A 356 -14.61 18.59 7.83
N ASP A 357 -14.55 18.27 9.13
CA ASP A 357 -13.90 17.05 9.64
C ASP A 357 -14.79 15.82 9.41
N VAL A 358 -14.98 15.45 8.14
CA VAL A 358 -15.90 14.35 7.70
C VAL A 358 -15.19 13.17 7.03
N VAL A 359 -13.88 13.27 6.82
CA VAL A 359 -13.06 12.21 6.22
C VAL A 359 -11.81 11.97 7.07
N SER A 360 -11.30 10.76 6.95
CA SER A 360 -10.17 10.17 7.66
C SER A 360 -8.90 11.01 7.79
N GLY A 361 -8.13 10.69 8.83
CA GLY A 361 -6.88 11.24 9.38
C GLY A 361 -5.81 11.76 8.43
N HIS A 362 -5.76 11.32 7.17
CA HIS A 362 -4.84 11.90 6.20
C HIS A 362 -5.29 13.27 5.67
N GLU A 363 -6.61 13.51 5.57
CA GLU A 363 -7.18 14.80 5.18
C GLU A 363 -7.13 15.78 6.36
N ARG A 364 -7.02 15.30 7.61
CA ARG A 364 -6.78 16.15 8.79
C ARG A 364 -5.41 16.83 8.76
N GLU A 365 -4.39 16.17 8.22
CA GLU A 365 -3.07 16.80 8.01
C GLU A 365 -3.17 17.94 6.99
N ASN A 366 -3.96 17.75 5.91
CA ASN A 366 -4.25 18.82 4.96
C ASN A 366 -5.00 19.98 5.65
N ALA A 367 -6.05 19.68 6.42
CA ALA A 367 -6.82 20.67 7.16
C ALA A 367 -5.94 21.50 8.10
N ALA A 368 -5.07 20.83 8.87
CA ALA A 368 -4.15 21.50 9.80
C ALA A 368 -3.18 22.45 9.09
N LEU A 369 -2.69 22.07 7.89
CA LEU A 369 -1.89 22.97 7.05
C LEU A 369 -2.73 24.16 6.59
N PHE A 370 -3.92 23.93 6.04
CA PHE A 370 -4.78 24.97 5.48
C PHE A 370 -5.22 26.00 6.52
N VAL A 371 -5.61 25.55 7.72
CA VAL A 371 -5.96 26.43 8.85
C VAL A 371 -4.76 27.24 9.30
N ARG A 372 -3.58 26.61 9.44
CA ARG A 372 -2.36 27.32 9.85
C ARG A 372 -1.95 28.40 8.86
N LEU A 373 -2.14 28.16 7.55
CA LEU A 373 -1.86 29.14 6.50
C LEU A 373 -2.96 30.20 6.37
N GLY A 374 -4.08 30.08 7.08
CA GLY A 374 -5.20 31.01 7.02
C GLY A 374 -5.99 30.95 5.71
N VAL A 375 -5.85 29.87 4.92
CA VAL A 375 -6.54 29.72 3.62
C VAL A 375 -7.93 29.11 3.76
N ALA A 376 -8.24 28.51 4.91
CA ALA A 376 -9.56 27.98 5.25
C ALA A 376 -9.75 27.92 6.77
N ASP A 377 -11.00 27.90 7.20
CA ASP A 377 -11.38 27.55 8.58
C ASP A 377 -11.78 26.07 8.67
N LEU A 378 -11.75 25.47 9.86
CA LEU A 378 -12.18 24.09 10.11
C LEU A 378 -13.38 24.05 11.06
N ALA A 379 -14.44 23.35 10.65
CA ALA A 379 -15.54 22.96 11.52
C ALA A 379 -15.27 21.56 12.08
N ASP A 380 -14.91 21.48 13.37
CA ASP A 380 -14.65 20.22 14.06
C ASP A 380 -15.90 19.33 14.19
N THR A 381 -17.09 19.94 14.09
CA THR A 381 -18.36 19.22 14.05
C THR A 381 -19.30 19.81 13.00
N LEU A 382 -20.15 18.98 12.42
CA LEU A 382 -21.17 19.41 11.46
C LEU A 382 -22.15 20.46 12.04
N ALA A 383 -22.38 20.43 13.36
CA ALA A 383 -23.24 21.37 14.06
C ALA A 383 -22.60 22.75 14.27
N GLN A 384 -21.27 22.85 14.22
CA GLN A 384 -20.55 24.14 14.27
C GLN A 384 -20.44 24.79 12.88
N ALA A 385 -20.66 24.02 11.80
CA ALA A 385 -20.49 24.51 10.44
C ALA A 385 -21.34 25.76 10.16
N GLY A 386 -22.59 25.80 10.63
CA GLY A 386 -23.46 26.96 10.42
C GLY A 386 -23.06 28.20 11.23
N GLU A 387 -22.58 28.02 12.46
CA GLU A 387 -22.08 29.12 13.31
C GLU A 387 -20.84 29.76 12.67
N LEU A 388 -19.87 28.94 12.27
CA LEU A 388 -18.64 29.41 11.61
C LEU A 388 -18.94 30.05 10.26
N ALA A 389 -19.83 29.47 9.47
CA ALA A 389 -20.26 30.04 8.20
C ALA A 389 -20.89 31.43 8.38
N ALA A 390 -21.79 31.59 9.36
CA ALA A 390 -22.39 32.88 9.68
C ALA A 390 -21.32 33.91 10.12
N ALA A 391 -20.36 33.50 10.95
CA ALA A 391 -19.26 34.37 11.37
C ALA A 391 -18.35 34.80 10.21
N VAL A 392 -18.07 33.93 9.25
CA VAL A 392 -17.28 34.26 8.04
C VAL A 392 -18.08 35.17 7.11
N LEU A 393 -19.36 34.88 6.86
CA LEU A 393 -20.23 35.69 6.00
C LEU A 393 -20.44 37.11 6.56
N ALA A 394 -20.51 37.25 7.90
CA ALA A 394 -20.69 38.54 8.56
C ALA A 394 -19.42 39.40 8.66
N SER A 395 -18.23 38.87 8.34
CA SER A 395 -16.95 39.58 8.50
C SER A 395 -16.21 39.77 7.16
N PRO A 396 -16.39 40.92 6.49
CA PRO A 396 -15.64 41.26 5.28
C PRO A 396 -14.11 41.24 5.49
N GLN A 397 -13.64 41.63 6.68
CA GLN A 397 -12.22 41.62 7.03
C GLN A 397 -11.66 40.20 7.08
N ARG A 398 -12.40 39.25 7.68
CA ARG A 398 -12.00 37.83 7.72
C ARG A 398 -11.97 37.23 6.32
N GLN A 399 -12.98 37.50 5.50
CA GLN A 399 -13.00 37.04 4.11
C GLN A 399 -11.84 37.62 3.30
N ALA A 400 -11.56 38.92 3.43
CA ALA A 400 -10.46 39.57 2.73
C ALA A 400 -9.08 39.09 3.20
N ALA A 401 -8.92 38.73 4.47
CA ALA A 401 -7.71 38.10 4.98
C ALA A 401 -7.53 36.68 4.41
N MET A 402 -8.58 35.87 4.42
CA MET A 402 -8.57 34.51 3.87
C MET A 402 -8.28 34.53 2.36
N ARG A 403 -8.94 35.41 1.58
CA ARG A 403 -8.69 35.56 0.15
C ARG A 403 -7.25 35.97 -0.17
N ARG A 404 -6.65 36.87 0.63
CA ARG A 404 -5.24 37.23 0.49
C ARG A 404 -4.31 36.05 0.75
N ALA A 405 -4.59 35.25 1.77
CA ALA A 405 -3.83 34.03 2.05
C ALA A 405 -3.98 33.00 0.91
N GLN A 406 -5.18 32.83 0.38
CA GLN A 406 -5.48 31.94 -0.75
C GLN A 406 -4.75 32.36 -2.02
N LEU A 407 -4.72 33.65 -2.35
CA LEU A 407 -3.96 34.18 -3.49
C LEU A 407 -2.46 33.91 -3.31
N ALA A 408 -1.89 34.22 -2.14
CA ALA A 408 -0.47 33.96 -1.85
C ALA A 408 -0.12 32.46 -1.88
N PHE A 409 -1.08 31.60 -1.56
CA PHE A 409 -0.95 30.15 -1.70
C PHE A 409 -0.94 29.72 -3.17
N HIS A 410 -1.84 30.27 -3.99
CA HIS A 410 -1.96 29.96 -5.42
C HIS A 410 -0.80 30.50 -6.27
N ASP A 411 -0.31 31.71 -6.01
CA ASP A 411 0.79 32.35 -6.78
C ASP A 411 2.09 31.52 -6.79
N ARG A 412 2.20 30.55 -5.88
CA ARG A 412 3.33 29.61 -5.79
C ARG A 412 3.19 28.41 -6.72
N ALA A 413 2.02 28.20 -7.32
CA ALA A 413 1.74 27.09 -8.23
C ALA A 413 2.30 27.38 -9.63
N GLY A 414 3.07 26.44 -10.16
CA GLY A 414 3.69 26.49 -11.48
C GLY A 414 3.40 25.21 -12.25
N LEU A 415 2.17 25.09 -12.77
CA LEU A 415 1.72 24.02 -13.67
C LEU A 415 2.70 23.73 -14.81
N GLY A 416 3.26 24.80 -15.40
CA GLY A 416 4.24 24.70 -16.47
C GLY A 416 5.53 23.95 -16.08
N ARG A 417 5.83 23.75 -14.79
CA ARG A 417 6.96 22.90 -14.37
C ARG A 417 6.72 21.42 -14.71
N ILE A 418 5.49 20.93 -14.48
CA ILE A 418 5.10 19.54 -14.78
C ILE A 418 5.10 19.32 -16.30
N ALA A 419 4.47 20.23 -17.04
CA ALA A 419 4.38 20.13 -18.49
C ALA A 419 5.76 20.25 -19.16
N ARG A 420 6.64 21.14 -18.69
CA ARG A 420 8.02 21.23 -19.19
C ARG A 420 8.80 19.95 -18.95
N PHE A 421 8.71 19.33 -17.76
CA PHE A 421 9.32 18.02 -17.52
C PHE A 421 8.82 16.97 -18.53
N ALA A 422 7.52 16.95 -18.82
CA ALA A 422 6.96 16.00 -19.79
C ALA A 422 7.38 16.25 -21.25
N LEU A 423 7.77 17.49 -21.57
CA LEU A 423 8.12 17.95 -22.90
C LEU A 423 9.62 18.10 -23.13
N ASP A 424 10.46 17.97 -22.10
CA ASP A 424 11.90 18.24 -22.19
C ASP A 424 12.65 17.12 -22.93
N PRO A 425 13.28 17.37 -24.10
CA PRO A 425 13.99 16.34 -24.88
C PRO A 425 15.37 16.05 -24.31
N ALA A 426 15.88 16.96 -23.49
CA ALA A 426 17.22 16.95 -22.96
C ALA A 426 17.27 16.34 -21.56
N LEU A 427 16.14 15.95 -20.95
CA LEU A 427 16.15 15.12 -19.74
C LEU A 427 16.66 13.73 -20.13
N PRO A 428 17.92 13.39 -19.80
CA PRO A 428 18.34 12.01 -19.98
C PRO A 428 17.50 11.20 -18.98
N ALA A 429 16.79 10.19 -19.46
CA ALA A 429 16.35 9.13 -18.56
C ALA A 429 17.61 8.68 -17.80
N PRO A 430 17.60 8.53 -16.46
CA PRO A 430 18.82 8.28 -15.71
C PRO A 430 19.52 7.05 -16.30
N GLY A 431 20.56 7.32 -17.07
CA GLY A 431 21.10 6.38 -18.01
C GLY A 431 22.18 5.60 -17.30
N LEU A 432 21.82 4.40 -16.83
CA LEU A 432 22.84 3.40 -16.57
C LEU A 432 23.49 3.04 -17.93
N PRO A 433 24.82 2.83 -18.00
CA PRO A 433 25.46 2.30 -19.19
C PRO A 433 24.67 1.14 -19.78
N VAL A 434 24.63 1.02 -21.11
CA VAL A 434 23.91 -0.08 -21.80
C VAL A 434 24.46 -1.45 -21.36
N ASP A 435 25.70 -1.50 -20.91
CA ASP A 435 26.39 -2.67 -20.38
C ASP A 435 26.44 -2.72 -18.84
N PHE A 436 25.66 -1.88 -18.13
CA PHE A 436 25.72 -1.78 -16.67
C PHE A 436 25.35 -3.10 -16.02
N GLY A 437 26.31 -3.68 -15.30
CA GLY A 437 26.22 -4.99 -14.67
C GLY A 437 26.27 -6.20 -15.60
N ALA A 438 26.46 -5.98 -16.91
CA ALA A 438 26.69 -7.06 -17.86
C ALA A 438 28.09 -7.67 -17.67
N GLU A 439 28.27 -8.90 -18.15
CA GLU A 439 29.59 -9.54 -18.20
C GLU A 439 30.51 -8.70 -19.08
N HIS A 440 31.70 -8.38 -18.56
CA HIS A 440 32.67 -7.45 -19.16
C HIS A 440 32.15 -6.01 -19.36
N GLY A 441 31.03 -5.65 -18.73
CA GLY A 441 30.43 -4.32 -18.84
C GLY A 441 30.84 -3.35 -17.72
N SER A 442 30.00 -2.36 -17.45
CA SER A 442 30.24 -1.35 -16.41
C SER A 442 29.77 -1.82 -15.03
N ALA A 443 30.62 -1.76 -14.01
CA ALA A 443 30.26 -2.08 -12.62
C ALA A 443 29.60 -0.89 -11.89
N VAL A 444 28.94 -1.18 -10.77
CA VAL A 444 28.57 -0.13 -9.78
C VAL A 444 29.84 0.51 -9.22
N ALA A 445 29.83 1.82 -9.02
CA ALA A 445 30.89 2.61 -8.43
C ALA A 445 30.86 2.59 -6.89
N ASP A 446 31.95 3.04 -6.27
CA ASP A 446 32.11 3.20 -4.82
C ASP A 446 31.92 1.92 -4.00
N ILE A 447 32.11 0.74 -4.62
CA ILE A 447 32.03 -0.57 -3.96
C ILE A 447 32.94 -0.61 -2.73
N ASP A 448 34.21 -0.23 -2.89
CA ASP A 448 35.21 -0.30 -1.82
C ASP A 448 34.89 0.64 -0.67
N ALA A 449 34.39 1.85 -0.95
CA ALA A 449 34.00 2.82 0.08
C ALA A 449 32.80 2.31 0.90
N ALA A 450 31.79 1.76 0.22
CA ALA A 450 30.61 1.19 0.86
C ALA A 450 30.97 -0.04 1.71
N LEU A 451 31.82 -0.94 1.19
CA LEU A 451 32.30 -2.12 1.91
C LEU A 451 33.23 -1.77 3.07
N ALA A 452 34.10 -0.76 2.93
CA ALA A 452 34.95 -0.28 4.01
C ALA A 452 34.12 0.29 5.17
N ARG A 453 33.06 1.07 4.85
CA ARG A 453 32.11 1.55 5.86
C ARG A 453 31.39 0.39 6.55
N LEU A 454 30.93 -0.60 5.78
CA LEU A 454 30.33 -1.81 6.34
C LEU A 454 31.31 -2.55 7.27
N GLN A 455 32.57 -2.73 6.87
CA GLN A 455 33.59 -3.40 7.68
C GLN A 455 33.90 -2.63 8.97
N ALA A 456 33.92 -1.29 8.93
CA ALA A 456 34.15 -0.45 10.10
C ALA A 456 33.00 -0.56 11.12
N GLU A 457 31.76 -0.61 10.65
CA GLU A 457 30.58 -0.71 11.53
C GLU A 457 30.26 -2.15 11.95
N VAL A 458 30.60 -3.12 11.11
CA VAL A 458 30.36 -4.56 11.28
C VAL A 458 31.63 -5.35 10.91
N PRO A 459 32.61 -5.41 11.82
CA PRO A 459 33.80 -6.23 11.63
C PRO A 459 33.43 -7.68 11.35
N CYS A 460 34.25 -8.35 10.56
CA CYS A 460 33.98 -9.69 10.09
C CYS A 460 35.27 -10.48 9.94
N ASP A 461 35.28 -11.68 10.52
CA ASP A 461 36.31 -12.71 10.38
C ASP A 461 35.88 -13.77 9.35
N ILE A 462 34.61 -14.18 9.41
CA ILE A 462 33.99 -15.09 8.44
C ILE A 462 32.60 -14.58 8.06
N GLU A 463 32.18 -14.80 6.81
CA GLU A 463 30.86 -14.41 6.33
C GLU A 463 30.21 -15.52 5.52
N LEU A 464 29.01 -15.96 5.90
CA LEU A 464 28.21 -16.83 5.03
C LEU A 464 27.37 -15.95 4.11
N LEU A 465 27.42 -16.22 2.81
CA LEU A 465 26.75 -15.44 1.77
C LEU A 465 25.69 -16.33 1.11
N LEU A 466 24.42 -16.05 1.41
CA LEU A 466 23.27 -16.76 0.84
C LEU A 466 22.62 -15.91 -0.25
N SER A 467 22.81 -16.28 -1.51
CA SER A 467 22.19 -15.62 -2.66
C SER A 467 20.91 -16.35 -3.09
N TYR A 468 19.83 -15.60 -3.33
CA TYR A 468 18.57 -16.15 -3.83
C TYR A 468 18.67 -16.64 -5.28
N SER A 469 17.79 -17.57 -5.67
CA SER A 469 17.72 -18.07 -7.04
C SER A 469 17.16 -17.02 -8.00
N THR A 470 17.68 -17.04 -9.22
CA THR A 470 17.27 -16.14 -10.31
C THR A 470 17.01 -16.98 -11.57
N ALA A 471 15.93 -16.69 -12.30
CA ALA A 471 15.51 -17.44 -13.49
C ALA A 471 15.35 -16.53 -14.71
N LYS A 472 15.76 -17.00 -15.90
CA LYS A 472 15.61 -16.20 -17.15
C LYS A 472 14.17 -16.06 -17.61
N THR A 473 13.29 -17.02 -17.25
CA THR A 473 11.86 -17.01 -17.61
C THR A 473 10.99 -17.59 -16.49
N PRO A 474 9.74 -17.12 -16.30
CA PRO A 474 8.83 -17.63 -15.27
C PRO A 474 8.50 -19.13 -15.38
N GLN A 475 8.73 -19.72 -16.56
CA GLN A 475 8.25 -21.06 -16.94
C GLN A 475 9.34 -22.14 -16.88
N ARG A 476 10.62 -21.79 -16.59
CA ARG A 476 11.77 -22.73 -16.63
C ARG A 476 12.38 -23.08 -15.26
N VAL A 477 11.63 -22.86 -14.17
CA VAL A 477 12.06 -23.15 -12.78
C VAL A 477 12.40 -24.65 -12.54
N VAL A 478 12.01 -25.55 -13.45
CA VAL A 478 12.24 -27.01 -13.32
C VAL A 478 13.64 -27.44 -13.82
N LEU A 479 14.33 -26.62 -14.62
CA LEU A 479 15.66 -26.95 -15.18
C LEU A 479 16.81 -26.09 -14.59
N GLU A 480 16.50 -24.90 -14.07
CA GLU A 480 17.45 -24.01 -13.37
C GLU A 480 17.34 -24.25 -11.86
N ASN A 481 18.45 -24.18 -11.11
CA ASN A 481 18.47 -24.50 -9.68
C ASN A 481 17.50 -23.63 -8.85
N PRO A 482 16.43 -24.18 -8.27
CA PRO A 482 15.46 -23.37 -7.53
C PRO A 482 15.97 -22.94 -6.14
N PHE A 483 17.09 -23.51 -5.66
CA PHE A 483 17.50 -23.50 -4.25
C PHE A 483 18.54 -22.44 -3.88
N GLY A 484 18.89 -21.54 -4.80
CA GLY A 484 19.85 -20.47 -4.57
C GLY A 484 21.30 -20.96 -4.49
N HIS A 485 22.19 -20.11 -3.99
CA HIS A 485 23.63 -20.35 -3.88
C HIS A 485 24.14 -19.95 -2.51
N ILE A 486 25.09 -20.69 -1.96
CA ILE A 486 25.79 -20.31 -0.73
C ILE A 486 27.30 -20.28 -0.96
N ALA A 487 27.96 -19.27 -0.42
CA ALA A 487 29.41 -19.12 -0.39
C ALA A 487 29.87 -18.78 1.04
N ILE A 488 31.17 -18.93 1.30
CA ILE A 488 31.77 -18.56 2.58
C ILE A 488 32.98 -17.65 2.35
N ARG A 489 33.02 -16.52 3.05
CA ARG A 489 34.18 -15.65 3.16
C ARG A 489 34.97 -16.02 4.40
N VAL A 490 36.29 -16.13 4.28
CA VAL A 490 37.21 -16.23 5.42
C VAL A 490 38.27 -15.15 5.22
N ASP A 491 38.42 -14.26 6.20
CA ASP A 491 39.22 -13.04 6.09
C ASP A 491 38.81 -12.23 4.84
N ASP A 492 39.67 -12.10 3.84
CA ASP A 492 39.42 -11.29 2.64
C ASP A 492 39.02 -12.10 1.41
N THR A 493 38.98 -13.43 1.52
CA THR A 493 38.69 -14.33 0.39
C THR A 493 37.30 -14.94 0.52
N VAL A 494 36.46 -14.75 -0.50
CA VAL A 494 35.22 -15.48 -0.70
C VAL A 494 35.52 -16.76 -1.47
N TYR A 495 35.15 -17.90 -0.90
CA TYR A 495 35.18 -19.23 -1.49
C TYR A 495 33.78 -19.59 -2.00
N SER A 496 33.64 -19.67 -3.33
CA SER A 496 32.37 -19.94 -4.00
C SER A 496 32.55 -21.05 -5.04
N ALA A 497 31.74 -22.11 -4.96
CA ALA A 497 31.85 -23.24 -5.89
C ALA A 497 31.48 -22.85 -7.33
N ASN A 498 32.36 -23.14 -8.28
CA ASN A 498 32.11 -23.03 -9.71
C ASN A 498 31.56 -24.35 -10.26
N HIS A 499 30.24 -24.43 -10.45
CA HIS A 499 29.57 -25.66 -10.88
C HIS A 499 29.93 -26.18 -12.28
N VAL A 500 30.60 -25.37 -13.10
CA VAL A 500 31.02 -25.70 -14.47
C VAL A 500 32.54 -25.85 -14.58
N ALA A 501 33.25 -25.85 -13.46
CA ALA A 501 34.70 -26.03 -13.46
C ALA A 501 35.09 -27.42 -14.01
N VAL A 502 36.01 -27.43 -14.97
CA VAL A 502 36.53 -28.65 -15.59
C VAL A 502 37.99 -28.87 -15.17
N PRO A 503 38.34 -30.02 -14.54
CA PRO A 503 39.72 -30.30 -14.18
C PRO A 503 40.66 -30.23 -15.40
N GLY A 504 41.78 -29.51 -15.24
CA GLY A 504 42.76 -29.31 -16.30
C GLY A 504 42.44 -28.17 -17.28
N GLN A 505 41.23 -27.60 -17.25
CA GLN A 505 40.88 -26.38 -17.98
C GLN A 505 40.73 -25.19 -17.03
N ASP A 506 40.04 -25.39 -15.91
CA ASP A 506 39.91 -24.38 -14.85
C ASP A 506 41.01 -24.53 -13.79
N PRO A 507 41.53 -23.41 -13.27
CA PRO A 507 42.59 -23.45 -12.27
C PRO A 507 42.11 -24.00 -10.92
N ASN A 508 40.84 -23.75 -10.58
CA ASN A 508 40.24 -24.07 -9.28
C ASN A 508 38.77 -24.48 -9.41
N LEU A 509 38.27 -25.26 -8.46
CA LEU A 509 36.84 -25.55 -8.28
C LEU A 509 36.14 -24.41 -7.53
N LEU A 510 36.77 -23.90 -6.48
CA LEU A 510 36.34 -22.78 -5.67
C LEU A 510 36.94 -21.51 -6.26
N GLN A 511 36.08 -20.56 -6.57
CA GLN A 511 36.47 -19.19 -6.85
C GLN A 511 37.09 -18.61 -5.59
N HIS A 512 38.26 -17.99 -5.73
CA HIS A 512 38.91 -17.23 -4.68
C HIS A 512 38.86 -15.76 -5.11
N VAL A 513 37.87 -15.03 -4.62
CA VAL A 513 37.61 -13.64 -5.04
C VAL A 513 37.41 -12.74 -3.84
N THR A 514 37.55 -11.44 -4.02
CA THR A 514 37.19 -10.46 -2.99
C THR A 514 35.66 -10.45 -2.80
N LEU A 515 35.19 -9.92 -1.67
CA LEU A 515 33.74 -9.69 -1.49
C LEU A 515 33.18 -8.71 -2.54
N ALA A 516 33.97 -7.72 -2.94
CA ALA A 516 33.63 -6.77 -3.98
C ALA A 516 33.39 -7.48 -5.33
N ASP A 517 34.33 -8.32 -5.76
CA ASP A 517 34.21 -9.06 -7.02
C ASP A 517 33.07 -10.09 -6.98
N TYR A 518 32.88 -10.75 -5.83
CA TYR A 518 31.77 -11.69 -5.66
C TYR A 518 30.41 -11.01 -5.81
N LEU A 519 30.20 -9.88 -5.12
CA LEU A 519 28.91 -9.19 -5.08
C LEU A 519 28.67 -8.27 -6.28
N TYR A 520 29.73 -7.64 -6.80
CA TYR A 520 29.66 -6.49 -7.71
C TYR A 520 30.73 -6.49 -8.80
N GLY A 521 31.50 -7.57 -8.96
CA GLY A 521 32.43 -7.74 -10.08
C GLY A 521 31.70 -7.98 -11.40
N VAL A 522 32.27 -7.51 -12.51
CA VAL A 522 31.76 -7.71 -13.88
C VAL A 522 32.68 -8.58 -14.73
N GLN A 523 33.85 -8.94 -14.20
CA GLN A 523 34.85 -9.76 -14.87
C GLN A 523 34.80 -11.19 -14.30
N PRO A 524 34.60 -12.23 -15.12
CA PRO A 524 34.67 -13.61 -14.67
C PRO A 524 36.12 -13.98 -14.28
N PRO A 525 36.37 -14.53 -13.08
CA PRO A 525 37.71 -14.93 -12.63
C PRO A 525 38.21 -16.26 -13.23
N SER A 526 37.39 -17.01 -13.98
CA SER A 526 37.86 -18.16 -14.76
C SER A 526 37.15 -18.28 -16.12
N PRO A 527 37.76 -18.96 -17.12
CA PRO A 527 37.17 -19.09 -18.47
C PRO A 527 35.85 -19.83 -18.51
N SER A 528 35.66 -20.87 -17.68
CA SER A 528 34.42 -21.64 -17.65
C SER A 528 33.35 -20.96 -16.78
N GLN A 529 33.68 -19.89 -16.07
CA GLN A 529 32.72 -19.23 -15.19
C GLN A 529 31.66 -18.47 -15.96
N VAL A 530 30.42 -18.62 -15.52
CA VAL A 530 29.29 -17.83 -16.03
C VAL A 530 29.03 -16.66 -15.08
N HIS A 531 29.03 -15.43 -15.61
CA HIS A 531 28.61 -14.23 -14.89
C HIS A 531 27.11 -14.31 -14.54
N THR A 532 26.73 -14.06 -13.28
CA THR A 532 25.32 -13.96 -12.83
C THR A 532 24.43 -15.18 -13.05
N ASN A 533 24.93 -16.41 -12.87
CA ASN A 533 24.10 -17.61 -12.90
C ASN A 533 23.59 -18.00 -11.49
N THR A 534 22.92 -19.15 -11.37
CA THR A 534 22.47 -19.69 -10.07
C THR A 534 23.59 -20.31 -9.22
N TYR A 535 24.83 -20.34 -9.70
CA TYR A 535 25.96 -21.06 -9.14
C TYR A 535 27.28 -20.32 -9.46
N GLY A 536 27.62 -19.30 -8.67
CA GLY A 536 28.75 -18.40 -8.96
C GLY A 536 28.57 -17.00 -8.36
N MET A 537 29.14 -15.98 -9.04
CA MET A 537 29.08 -14.57 -8.64
C MET A 537 27.66 -14.04 -8.42
N ALA A 538 27.54 -13.13 -7.47
CA ALA A 538 26.30 -12.57 -6.98
C ALA A 538 25.89 -11.23 -7.58
N TYR A 539 26.58 -10.75 -8.63
CA TYR A 539 26.23 -9.49 -9.27
C TYR A 539 24.74 -9.40 -9.59
N GLY A 540 24.09 -8.37 -9.06
CA GLY A 540 22.67 -8.12 -9.28
C GLY A 540 21.72 -9.13 -8.62
N ARG A 541 22.20 -9.96 -7.67
CA ARG A 541 21.37 -10.86 -6.84
C ARG A 541 21.19 -10.28 -5.45
N GLU A 542 20.00 -10.45 -4.89
CA GLU A 542 19.79 -10.29 -3.44
C GLU A 542 20.63 -11.36 -2.71
N THR A 543 21.48 -10.93 -1.79
CA THR A 543 22.35 -11.80 -1.00
C THR A 543 22.27 -11.42 0.48
N LEU A 544 22.08 -12.40 1.35
CA LEU A 544 22.17 -12.24 2.80
C LEU A 544 23.57 -12.65 3.28
N GLY A 545 24.22 -11.76 4.02
CA GLY A 545 25.51 -11.99 4.66
C GLY A 545 25.33 -12.20 6.17
N LEU A 546 25.68 -13.38 6.67
CA LEU A 546 25.87 -13.60 8.11
C LEU A 546 27.33 -13.32 8.44
N ARG A 547 27.61 -12.13 8.97
CA ARG A 547 28.96 -11.70 9.35
C ARG A 547 29.25 -12.12 10.78
N VAL A 548 30.37 -12.80 10.99
CA VAL A 548 30.79 -13.32 12.30
C VAL A 548 32.20 -12.81 12.60
N ALA A 549 32.38 -12.23 13.79
CA ALA A 549 33.66 -11.74 14.30
C ALA A 549 33.99 -12.38 15.65
N GLY A 550 35.27 -12.41 16.01
CA GLY A 550 35.80 -13.12 17.18
C GLY A 550 36.28 -14.54 16.87
N VAL A 551 36.41 -14.92 15.60
CA VAL A 551 36.82 -16.28 15.22
C VAL A 551 38.33 -16.44 15.41
N ALA A 552 38.72 -17.41 16.24
CA ALA A 552 40.13 -17.67 16.53
C ALA A 552 40.95 -17.94 15.26
N ALA A 553 42.16 -17.37 15.18
CA ALA A 553 43.05 -17.49 14.01
C ALA A 553 43.32 -18.94 13.60
N GLY A 554 43.46 -19.87 14.55
CA GLY A 554 43.63 -21.29 14.28
C GLY A 554 42.42 -21.94 13.60
N ARG A 555 41.19 -21.50 13.92
CA ARG A 555 39.96 -21.97 13.27
C ARG A 555 39.88 -21.44 11.83
N LYS A 556 40.19 -20.16 11.61
CA LYS A 556 40.28 -19.57 10.26
C LYS A 556 41.31 -20.29 9.40
N ALA A 557 42.51 -20.53 9.94
CA ALA A 557 43.55 -21.29 9.24
C ALA A 557 43.10 -22.70 8.86
N ALA A 558 42.34 -23.39 9.73
CA ALA A 558 41.79 -24.71 9.43
C ALA A 558 40.74 -24.67 8.31
N MET A 559 39.89 -23.64 8.27
CA MET A 559 38.93 -23.40 7.18
C MET A 559 39.65 -23.20 5.83
N VAL A 560 40.66 -22.32 5.79
CA VAL A 560 41.47 -22.06 4.60
C VAL A 560 42.20 -23.32 4.14
N ALA A 561 42.76 -24.10 5.08
CA ALA A 561 43.40 -25.37 4.77
C ALA A 561 42.43 -26.41 4.20
N GLU A 562 41.15 -26.41 4.61
CA GLU A 562 40.12 -27.25 4.02
C GLU A 562 39.74 -26.81 2.60
N ALA A 563 39.60 -25.49 2.36
CA ALA A 563 39.37 -24.98 1.01
C ALA A 563 40.50 -25.43 0.05
N HIS A 564 41.77 -25.33 0.48
CA HIS A 564 42.90 -25.83 -0.32
C HIS A 564 42.90 -27.36 -0.51
N ARG A 565 42.38 -28.14 0.45
CA ARG A 565 42.22 -29.59 0.30
C ARG A 565 41.14 -29.94 -0.73
N ILE A 566 40.04 -29.19 -0.77
CA ILE A 566 39.01 -29.31 -1.82
C ILE A 566 39.63 -29.04 -3.19
N GLU A 567 40.41 -27.97 -3.32
CA GLU A 567 41.11 -27.64 -4.57
C GLU A 567 42.10 -28.71 -5.02
N ALA A 568 42.89 -29.24 -4.09
CA ALA A 568 43.84 -30.30 -4.40
C ALA A 568 43.13 -31.56 -4.90
N ALA A 569 41.99 -31.92 -4.29
CA ALA A 569 41.18 -33.07 -4.72
C ALA A 569 40.58 -32.85 -6.12
N PHE A 570 40.10 -31.64 -6.41
CA PHE A 570 39.61 -31.29 -7.75
C PHE A 570 40.70 -31.36 -8.82
N ARG A 571 41.87 -30.77 -8.56
CA ARG A 571 43.02 -30.81 -9.49
C ARG A 571 43.51 -32.24 -9.75
N GLN A 572 43.32 -33.14 -8.80
CA GLN A 572 43.64 -34.57 -8.95
C GLN A 572 42.52 -35.40 -9.60
N GLY A 573 41.40 -34.76 -9.99
CA GLY A 573 40.23 -35.44 -10.55
C GLY A 573 39.48 -36.34 -9.55
N ARG A 574 39.78 -36.22 -8.25
CA ARG A 574 39.16 -37.03 -7.18
C ARG A 574 37.85 -36.46 -6.67
N LEU A 575 37.56 -35.22 -7.02
CA LEU A 575 36.37 -34.50 -6.61
C LEU A 575 35.87 -33.66 -7.78
N LEU A 576 34.59 -33.80 -8.09
CA LEU A 576 33.90 -33.03 -9.12
C LEU A 576 32.67 -32.39 -8.49
N TRP A 577 32.24 -31.27 -9.05
CA TRP A 577 30.96 -30.70 -8.67
C TRP A 577 29.83 -31.60 -9.16
N ASP A 578 28.88 -31.91 -8.29
CA ASP A 578 27.63 -32.56 -8.65
C ASP A 578 26.49 -31.96 -7.83
N ARG A 579 25.37 -31.65 -8.50
CA ARG A 579 24.22 -30.99 -7.85
C ARG A 579 23.63 -31.80 -6.68
N SER A 580 23.75 -33.13 -6.72
CA SER A 580 23.16 -34.07 -5.77
C SER A 580 24.18 -34.59 -4.77
N GLU A 581 25.42 -34.83 -5.21
CA GLU A 581 26.46 -35.52 -4.43
C GLU A 581 27.49 -34.57 -3.80
N PHE A 582 27.82 -33.45 -4.46
CA PHE A 582 28.82 -32.50 -3.94
C PHE A 582 28.61 -31.10 -4.53
N ASN A 583 27.78 -30.30 -3.86
CA ASN A 583 27.35 -28.99 -4.33
C ASN A 583 27.92 -27.83 -3.47
N CYS A 584 27.45 -26.60 -3.71
CA CYS A 584 27.92 -25.41 -2.97
C CYS A 584 27.70 -25.48 -1.44
N ALA A 585 26.60 -26.11 -0.99
CA ALA A 585 26.32 -26.30 0.42
C ALA A 585 27.29 -27.30 1.05
N ASP A 586 27.64 -28.40 0.36
CA ASP A 586 28.62 -29.39 0.83
C ASP A 586 30.02 -28.78 1.01
N VAL A 587 30.42 -27.90 0.10
CA VAL A 587 31.67 -27.12 0.21
C VAL A 587 31.65 -26.28 1.49
N VAL A 588 30.61 -25.49 1.71
CA VAL A 588 30.50 -24.60 2.87
C VAL A 588 30.47 -25.41 4.17
N VAL A 589 29.75 -26.53 4.22
CA VAL A 589 29.72 -27.46 5.37
C VAL A 589 31.12 -27.96 5.70
N ARG A 590 31.89 -28.43 4.70
CA ARG A 590 33.26 -28.93 4.94
C ARG A 590 34.16 -27.85 5.53
N ILE A 591 34.12 -26.64 4.98
CA ILE A 591 34.91 -25.51 5.45
C ILE A 591 34.50 -25.14 6.88
N LEU A 592 33.21 -24.99 7.16
CA LEU A 592 32.70 -24.69 8.51
C LEU A 592 33.09 -25.77 9.53
N ARG A 593 33.00 -27.05 9.15
CA ARG A 593 33.40 -28.18 9.99
C ARG A 593 34.87 -28.15 10.35
N ALA A 594 35.74 -27.82 9.40
CA ALA A 594 37.17 -27.65 9.68
C ALA A 594 37.45 -26.54 10.70
N GLY A 595 36.62 -25.49 10.71
CA GLY A 595 36.67 -24.43 11.71
C GLY A 595 35.94 -24.74 13.03
N GLY A 596 35.22 -25.86 13.12
CA GLY A 596 34.44 -26.25 14.30
C GLY A 596 33.07 -25.58 14.43
N TYR A 597 32.51 -25.04 13.35
CA TYR A 597 31.21 -24.35 13.31
C TYR A 597 30.12 -25.13 12.55
N ASP A 598 30.29 -26.44 12.43
CA ASP A 598 29.28 -27.36 11.91
C ASP A 598 29.06 -28.49 12.92
N ARG A 599 27.78 -28.78 13.23
CA ARG A 599 27.38 -29.91 14.10
C ARG A 599 26.60 -30.98 13.35
N SER A 600 26.43 -30.83 12.03
CA SER A 600 25.77 -31.84 11.23
C SER A 600 26.52 -33.17 11.32
N PRO A 601 25.80 -34.30 11.53
CA PRO A 601 26.43 -35.61 11.48
C PRO A 601 27.11 -35.80 10.11
N PRO A 602 28.22 -36.55 10.02
CA PRO A 602 28.94 -36.73 8.77
C PRO A 602 28.03 -37.35 7.71
N LEU A 603 27.60 -36.56 6.71
CA LEU A 603 26.96 -36.94 5.42
C LEU A 603 26.12 -38.24 5.44
N ALA A 604 25.27 -38.43 6.46
CA ALA A 604 24.51 -39.68 6.65
C ALA A 604 23.01 -39.44 6.86
N ARG A 605 22.42 -38.55 6.06
CA ARG A 605 21.00 -38.65 5.65
C ARG A 605 20.98 -39.00 4.17
N GLN A 606 21.22 -40.28 3.89
CA GLN A 606 21.60 -40.91 2.60
C GLN A 606 20.64 -40.72 1.39
N TRP A 607 19.69 -39.78 1.38
CA TRP A 607 18.73 -39.64 0.27
C TRP A 607 18.40 -38.20 -0.16
N LEU A 608 18.92 -37.15 0.50
CA LEU A 608 18.63 -35.75 0.12
C LEU A 608 19.90 -34.90 0.07
N PRO A 609 20.08 -34.04 -0.96
CA PRO A 609 21.24 -33.16 -1.09
C PRO A 609 21.27 -32.07 0.00
N ALA A 610 22.46 -31.59 0.34
CA ALA A 610 22.62 -30.42 1.22
C ALA A 610 22.06 -29.17 0.55
N MET A 611 21.35 -28.33 1.32
CA MET A 611 20.60 -27.18 0.80
C MET A 611 21.14 -25.87 1.36
N PRO A 612 21.34 -24.82 0.52
CA PRO A 612 21.94 -23.55 0.93
C PRO A 612 21.34 -22.91 2.20
N LEU A 613 20.01 -22.82 2.29
CA LEU A 613 19.35 -22.18 3.44
C LEU A 613 19.48 -23.00 4.71
N ASP A 614 19.37 -24.33 4.62
CA ASP A 614 19.47 -25.20 5.79
C ASP A 614 20.86 -25.06 6.43
N ILE A 615 21.91 -25.02 5.61
CA ILE A 615 23.29 -24.80 6.07
C ILE A 615 23.47 -23.41 6.67
N PHE A 616 22.88 -22.38 6.04
CA PHE A 616 22.93 -21.01 6.55
C PHE A 616 22.27 -20.87 7.94
N GLU A 617 21.08 -21.43 8.12
CA GLU A 617 20.34 -21.40 9.39
C GLU A 617 21.06 -22.20 10.49
N GLU A 618 21.61 -23.37 10.16
CA GLU A 618 22.36 -24.20 11.10
C GLU A 618 23.65 -23.52 11.56
N ALA A 619 24.45 -23.00 10.62
CA ALA A 619 25.67 -22.27 10.95
C ALA A 619 25.39 -21.03 11.81
N ARG A 620 24.29 -20.32 11.51
CA ARG A 620 23.81 -19.21 12.33
C ARG A 620 23.53 -19.66 13.76
N GLN A 621 22.79 -20.75 13.93
CA GLN A 621 22.47 -21.28 15.26
C GLN A 621 23.73 -21.69 16.03
N VAL A 622 24.68 -22.37 15.38
CA VAL A 622 25.94 -22.78 16.02
C VAL A 622 26.76 -21.56 16.47
N CYS A 623 26.82 -20.51 15.66
CA CYS A 623 27.52 -19.28 16.02
C CYS A 623 26.77 -18.48 17.11
N GLU A 624 25.43 -18.48 17.12
CA GLU A 624 24.61 -17.85 18.18
C GLU A 624 24.87 -18.47 19.57
N GLU A 625 25.24 -19.75 19.62
CA GLU A 625 25.55 -20.46 20.86
C GLU A 625 26.97 -20.16 21.41
N ASP A 626 27.87 -19.63 20.58
CA ASP A 626 29.23 -19.25 20.99
C ASP A 626 29.27 -17.78 21.43
N ALA A 627 29.16 -17.55 22.74
CA ALA A 627 29.14 -16.21 23.32
C ALA A 627 30.42 -15.38 23.09
N SER A 628 31.51 -15.99 22.60
CA SER A 628 32.74 -15.26 22.23
C SER A 628 32.63 -14.57 20.86
N LEU A 629 31.63 -14.95 20.07
CA LEU A 629 31.40 -14.42 18.74
C LEU A 629 30.44 -13.23 18.75
N ARG A 630 30.66 -12.32 17.80
CA ARG A 630 29.70 -11.27 17.46
C ARG A 630 29.15 -11.57 16.09
N MET A 631 27.84 -11.50 15.95
CA MET A 631 27.18 -11.72 14.67
C MET A 631 26.32 -10.55 14.27
N GLU A 632 26.25 -10.32 12.96
CA GLU A 632 25.34 -9.36 12.37
C GLU A 632 24.82 -9.90 11.03
N LEU A 633 23.54 -9.71 10.76
CA LEU A 633 22.94 -10.04 9.47
C LEU A 633 22.86 -8.80 8.58
N VAL A 634 23.44 -8.89 7.39
CA VAL A 634 23.55 -7.80 6.42
C VAL A 634 22.87 -8.21 5.12
N ALA A 635 22.14 -7.28 4.50
CA ALA A 635 21.55 -7.49 3.19
C ALA A 635 22.32 -6.77 2.09
N TYR A 636 22.80 -7.50 1.09
CA TYR A 636 23.35 -6.97 -0.15
C TYR A 636 22.23 -6.96 -1.19
N ARG A 637 21.73 -5.76 -1.52
CA ARG A 637 20.57 -5.60 -2.39
C ARG A 637 20.92 -5.71 -3.86
N GLN A 638 19.95 -6.16 -4.65
CA GLN A 638 20.04 -6.12 -6.10
C GLN A 638 20.26 -4.67 -6.55
N VAL A 639 21.27 -4.47 -7.40
CA VAL A 639 21.57 -3.16 -8.00
C VAL A 639 20.46 -2.81 -9.00
N PRO A 640 19.68 -1.74 -8.79
CA PRO A 640 18.58 -1.39 -9.68
C PRO A 640 19.07 -1.11 -11.10
N GLY A 641 18.33 -1.61 -12.10
CA GLY A 641 18.63 -1.36 -13.52
C GLY A 641 19.82 -2.11 -14.10
N ALA A 642 20.53 -2.95 -13.34
CA ALA A 642 21.58 -3.79 -13.88
C ALA A 642 21.06 -4.84 -14.88
N HIS A 643 21.79 -5.05 -15.98
CA HIS A 643 21.51 -6.02 -17.04
C HIS A 643 21.83 -7.48 -16.66
N ALA A 644 21.62 -7.85 -15.40
CA ALA A 644 21.64 -9.26 -14.99
C ALA A 644 20.43 -9.96 -15.64
N VAL A 645 20.67 -10.98 -16.48
CA VAL A 645 19.67 -11.59 -17.40
C VAL A 645 18.58 -12.41 -16.67
N TYR A 646 18.34 -12.19 -15.38
CA TYR A 646 17.55 -13.09 -14.56
C TYR A 646 16.56 -12.34 -13.66
N ARG A 647 15.32 -12.83 -13.62
CA ARG A 647 14.29 -12.39 -12.66
C ARG A 647 14.45 -13.17 -11.37
N PHE A 648 14.39 -12.44 -10.26
CA PHE A 648 14.32 -12.97 -8.91
C PHE A 648 13.21 -14.03 -8.76
N SER A 649 13.55 -15.21 -8.25
CA SER A 649 12.61 -16.29 -7.94
C SER A 649 12.68 -16.59 -6.45
N ARG A 650 11.64 -16.22 -5.68
CA ARG A 650 11.51 -16.58 -4.26
C ARG A 650 11.06 -18.04 -4.09
N PHE A 651 11.74 -18.98 -4.74
CA PHE A 651 11.46 -20.42 -4.58
C PHE A 651 12.12 -20.95 -3.29
N PRO A 652 11.55 -21.97 -2.62
CA PRO A 652 12.06 -22.46 -1.34
C PRO A 652 13.45 -23.05 -1.46
N LEU A 653 14.36 -22.56 -0.62
CA LEU A 653 15.76 -22.97 -0.52
C LEU A 653 15.96 -24.26 0.31
N SER A 654 14.91 -25.06 0.55
CA SER A 654 14.91 -26.27 1.43
C SER A 654 13.80 -27.28 1.09
N LEU A 655 14.09 -28.59 1.21
CA LEU A 655 13.16 -29.72 0.94
C LEU A 655 12.17 -30.01 2.08
N GLY A 656 12.43 -29.54 3.31
CA GLY A 656 11.49 -29.66 4.44
C GLY A 656 10.42 -28.55 4.47
N GLN A 657 10.64 -27.48 3.71
CA GLN A 657 9.74 -26.33 3.59
C GLN A 657 8.69 -26.34 2.46
N PRO A 658 8.57 -27.29 1.51
CA PRO A 658 7.53 -27.26 0.46
C PRO A 658 6.11 -27.12 1.02
N LEU A 659 5.80 -27.77 2.15
CA LEU A 659 4.52 -27.60 2.83
C LEU A 659 4.34 -26.19 3.43
N ARG A 660 5.41 -25.56 3.94
CA ARG A 660 5.39 -24.16 4.39
C ARG A 660 5.34 -23.18 3.22
N SER A 661 5.98 -23.46 2.10
CA SER A 661 6.08 -22.59 0.93
C SER A 661 4.86 -22.69 0.03
N VAL A 662 4.22 -23.85 -0.06
CA VAL A 662 2.86 -24.02 -0.59
C VAL A 662 1.86 -23.35 0.36
N ALA A 663 1.95 -23.55 1.68
CA ALA A 663 1.10 -22.83 2.63
C ALA A 663 1.33 -21.31 2.64
N ARG A 664 2.53 -20.82 2.31
CA ARG A 664 2.88 -19.39 2.21
C ARG A 664 2.49 -18.78 0.86
N ALA A 665 2.67 -19.50 -0.24
CA ALA A 665 2.17 -19.11 -1.57
C ALA A 665 0.64 -19.04 -1.58
N LEU A 666 -0.03 -19.89 -0.80
CA LEU A 666 -1.48 -19.84 -0.58
C LEU A 666 -1.91 -18.80 0.48
N ARG A 667 -0.99 -18.22 1.26
CA ARG A 667 -1.28 -17.26 2.36
C ARG A 667 -0.76 -15.84 2.11
N GLU A 668 -0.12 -15.56 0.97
CA GLU A 668 0.52 -14.26 0.68
C GLU A 668 1.31 -13.68 1.88
N ALA A 669 2.08 -14.51 2.59
CA ALA A 669 2.81 -14.05 3.78
C ALA A 669 3.93 -13.07 3.36
N PRO A 670 3.91 -11.80 3.78
CA PRO A 670 4.69 -10.74 3.12
C PRO A 670 6.15 -10.62 3.56
N ARG A 671 6.68 -11.47 4.45
CA ARG A 671 8.03 -11.32 5.04
C ARG A 671 8.71 -12.66 5.30
N GLU A 672 9.94 -12.82 4.83
CA GLU A 672 10.83 -13.90 5.27
C GLU A 672 11.51 -13.47 6.59
N PRO A 673 11.49 -14.30 7.66
CA PRO A 673 12.08 -13.93 8.95
C PRO A 673 13.57 -13.58 8.90
N LEU A 674 14.35 -14.23 8.02
CA LEU A 674 15.77 -13.94 7.84
C LEU A 674 15.99 -12.58 7.18
N GLU A 675 15.31 -12.29 6.07
CA GLU A 675 15.35 -10.98 5.41
C GLU A 675 14.97 -9.83 6.36
N ALA A 676 13.98 -10.05 7.23
CA ALA A 676 13.53 -9.06 8.21
C ALA A 676 14.48 -8.89 9.39
N ALA A 677 15.37 -9.85 9.66
CA ALA A 677 16.36 -9.78 10.72
C ALA A 677 17.62 -8.99 10.29
N ALA A 678 17.77 -8.66 9.00
CA ALA A 678 18.89 -7.86 8.53
C ALA A 678 18.83 -6.45 9.14
N THR A 679 19.94 -6.05 9.74
CA THR A 679 20.08 -4.81 10.50
C THR A 679 20.89 -3.75 9.75
N LYS A 680 21.60 -4.15 8.70
CA LYS A 680 22.35 -3.28 7.79
C LYS A 680 22.12 -3.71 6.36
N GLN A 681 22.29 -2.79 5.41
CA GLN A 681 22.29 -3.16 4.00
C GLN A 681 23.25 -2.34 3.15
N LEU A 682 23.68 -2.92 2.03
CA LEU A 682 24.23 -2.20 0.90
C LEU A 682 23.18 -2.16 -0.22
N THR A 683 22.89 -0.97 -0.74
CA THR A 683 21.85 -0.77 -1.76
C THR A 683 22.26 0.25 -2.80
N GLY A 684 21.80 0.07 -4.03
CA GLY A 684 21.86 1.09 -5.09
C GLY A 684 20.51 1.77 -5.26
N TYR A 685 20.51 2.90 -5.98
CA TYR A 685 19.30 3.60 -6.40
C TYR A 685 19.25 3.68 -7.93
N PHE A 686 18.07 3.52 -8.53
CA PHE A 686 17.96 3.59 -9.98
C PHE A 686 18.45 4.94 -10.49
N GLY A 687 19.30 4.91 -11.52
CA GLY A 687 19.85 6.11 -12.14
C GLY A 687 21.12 6.64 -11.47
N ASP A 688 21.52 6.02 -10.38
CA ASP A 688 22.77 6.28 -9.69
C ASP A 688 23.71 5.08 -9.89
N HIS A 689 24.97 5.38 -10.19
CA HIS A 689 25.99 4.36 -10.33
C HIS A 689 26.63 4.01 -8.99
N GLN A 690 26.29 4.68 -7.89
CA GLN A 690 26.92 4.48 -6.58
C GLN A 690 26.21 3.45 -5.71
N LEU A 691 26.98 2.81 -4.84
CA LEU A 691 26.49 1.92 -3.79
C LEU A 691 26.45 2.64 -2.44
N TYR A 692 25.36 2.46 -1.70
CA TYR A 692 25.11 3.11 -0.41
C TYR A 692 25.07 2.10 0.72
N PHE A 693 25.72 2.44 1.83
CA PHE A 693 25.55 1.74 3.11
C PHE A 693 24.44 2.37 3.94
N GLU A 694 23.53 1.54 4.45
CA GLU A 694 22.43 1.97 5.29
C GLU A 694 22.36 1.19 6.61
N ASP A 695 22.22 1.92 7.72
CA ASP A 695 21.90 1.35 9.02
C ASP A 695 20.38 1.20 9.21
N LEU A 696 19.91 -0.04 9.21
CA LEU A 696 18.50 -0.36 9.45
C LEU A 696 18.17 -0.34 10.96
N ARG A 697 19.17 -0.32 11.85
CA ARG A 697 18.98 -0.18 13.31
C ARG A 697 18.60 1.24 13.72
N GLY A 698 19.00 2.25 12.96
CA GLY A 698 18.45 3.62 13.05
C GLY A 698 16.96 3.68 12.72
N HIS A 699 16.46 2.65 12.02
CA HIS A 699 15.05 2.39 11.76
C HIS A 699 14.46 1.27 12.66
N GLY A 700 15.24 0.73 13.61
CA GLY A 700 15.14 -0.69 14.02
C GLY A 700 15.39 -1.06 15.49
N ALA A 701 16.29 -0.41 16.23
CA ALA A 701 16.70 -0.90 17.56
C ALA A 701 15.65 -0.61 18.66
N GLY A 702 15.02 0.56 18.61
CA GLY A 702 13.75 0.78 19.31
C GLY A 702 12.61 0.01 18.65
N ALA A 703 12.67 -0.18 17.33
CA ALA A 703 11.57 -0.60 16.48
C ALA A 703 11.33 -2.11 16.36
N LEU A 704 12.13 -3.04 16.89
CA LEU A 704 11.78 -4.48 16.92
C LEU A 704 11.00 -4.86 18.19
N ALA A 705 11.44 -4.35 19.35
CA ALA A 705 10.67 -4.42 20.60
C ALA A 705 9.47 -3.46 20.55
N ASP A 706 9.66 -2.26 19.99
CA ASP A 706 8.53 -1.45 19.57
C ASP A 706 7.81 -2.11 18.40
N ASP A 707 8.33 -2.91 17.47
CA ASP A 707 7.47 -3.50 16.40
C ASP A 707 6.52 -4.50 16.97
N ALA A 708 6.93 -5.39 17.88
CA ALA A 708 5.96 -6.26 18.55
C ALA A 708 4.94 -5.43 19.35
N ALA A 709 5.38 -4.43 20.11
CA ALA A 709 4.50 -3.57 20.92
C ALA A 709 3.69 -2.53 20.13
N HIS A 710 4.19 -2.08 18.98
CA HIS A 710 3.71 -1.05 18.05
C HIS A 710 2.84 -1.70 17.00
N PHE A 711 3.22 -2.82 16.40
CA PHE A 711 2.32 -3.66 15.64
C PHE A 711 1.18 -4.12 16.54
N SER A 712 1.45 -4.54 17.78
CA SER A 712 0.39 -4.75 18.77
C SER A 712 -0.37 -3.45 19.08
N ARG A 713 0.24 -2.25 19.16
CA ARG A 713 -0.49 -0.96 19.36
C ARG A 713 -1.30 -0.55 18.14
N VAL A 714 -0.85 -0.82 16.92
CA VAL A 714 -1.47 -0.51 15.63
C VAL A 714 -2.61 -1.50 15.37
N GLN A 715 -2.41 -2.78 15.66
CA GLN A 715 -3.46 -3.79 15.69
C GLN A 715 -4.49 -3.48 16.78
N ARG A 716 -4.07 -3.07 17.99
CA ARG A 716 -4.97 -2.61 19.06
C ARG A 716 -5.66 -1.29 18.70
N SER A 717 -5.00 -0.38 17.99
CA SER A 717 -5.55 0.91 17.52
C SER A 717 -6.59 0.65 16.44
N LEU A 718 -6.28 -0.18 15.44
CA LEU A 718 -7.22 -0.62 14.41
C LEU A 718 -8.40 -1.37 15.00
N ALA A 719 -8.17 -2.24 15.96
CA ALA A 719 -9.25 -2.98 16.59
C ALA A 719 -10.09 -2.14 17.57
N SER A 720 -9.47 -1.19 18.27
CA SER A 720 -10.18 -0.18 19.06
C SER A 720 -10.97 0.76 18.16
N ALA A 721 -10.44 1.11 17.00
CA ALA A 721 -11.12 1.90 15.98
C ALA A 721 -12.31 1.13 15.39
N LEU A 722 -12.12 -0.13 14.99
CA LEU A 722 -13.20 -1.04 14.56
C LEU A 722 -14.27 -1.17 15.63
N ALA A 723 -13.89 -1.35 16.91
CA ALA A 723 -14.84 -1.41 18.02
C ALA A 723 -15.56 -0.07 18.27
N THR A 724 -14.87 1.06 18.07
CA THR A 724 -15.44 2.41 18.20
C THR A 724 -16.44 2.68 17.07
N ASP A 725 -16.09 2.34 15.84
CA ASP A 725 -16.96 2.44 14.67
C ASP A 725 -18.17 1.50 14.78
N LEU A 726 -17.95 0.25 15.20
CA LEU A 726 -19.01 -0.71 15.52
C LEU A 726 -19.99 -0.11 16.52
N ARG A 727 -19.50 0.49 17.62
CA ARG A 727 -20.33 1.14 18.64
C ARG A 727 -21.01 2.40 18.12
N ARG A 728 -20.35 3.22 17.30
CA ARG A 728 -20.92 4.43 16.71
C ARG A 728 -22.07 4.08 15.77
N LEU A 729 -21.87 3.11 14.88
CA LEU A 729 -22.91 2.61 13.98
C LEU A 729 -24.07 2.00 14.77
N LEU A 730 -23.78 1.18 15.77
CA LEU A 730 -24.79 0.61 16.67
C LEU A 730 -25.53 1.69 17.48
N ALA A 731 -24.87 2.77 17.93
CA ALA A 731 -25.51 3.82 18.72
C ALA A 731 -26.35 4.79 17.86
N ALA A 732 -25.83 5.18 16.70
CA ALA A 732 -26.57 5.95 15.71
C ALA A 732 -27.83 5.20 15.23
N GLN A 733 -27.73 3.88 15.12
CA GLN A 733 -28.80 3.01 14.63
C GLN A 733 -29.50 2.18 15.71
N ALA A 734 -29.23 2.33 17.00
CA ALA A 734 -30.11 1.81 18.06
C ALA A 734 -31.23 2.80 18.38
N ARG A 735 -31.03 4.08 18.05
CA ARG A 735 -31.96 5.17 18.35
C ARG A 735 -33.07 5.36 17.30
N ARG A 736 -32.84 4.99 16.03
CA ARG A 736 -33.80 5.20 14.92
C ARG A 736 -34.65 3.97 14.51
N PRO A 737 -34.08 2.78 14.23
CA PRO A 737 -34.79 1.67 13.57
C PRO A 737 -35.82 0.97 14.43
N LEU A 738 -35.51 0.66 15.71
CA LEU A 738 -36.43 -0.14 16.55
C LEU A 738 -37.75 0.56 16.86
N ARG A 739 -37.77 1.90 16.81
CA ARG A 739 -38.99 2.70 16.98
C ARG A 739 -39.82 2.81 15.70
N GLU A 740 -39.19 2.65 14.53
CA GLU A 740 -39.83 2.79 13.21
C GLU A 740 -40.27 1.44 12.62
N ILE A 741 -39.70 0.31 13.06
CA ILE A 741 -40.18 -1.05 12.71
C ILE A 741 -41.66 -1.26 13.09
N GLY A 742 -42.18 -0.53 14.07
CA GLY A 742 -43.61 -0.56 14.44
C GLY A 742 -44.55 0.14 13.45
N ARG A 743 -44.02 0.87 12.45
CA ARG A 743 -44.77 1.57 11.39
C ARG A 743 -44.52 0.97 10.00
N LEU A 744 -44.29 -0.35 9.92
CA LEU A 744 -44.03 -1.05 8.66
C LEU A 744 -45.27 -1.05 7.74
N GLY A 745 -45.39 0.03 6.98
CA GLY A 745 -46.22 0.17 5.78
C GLY A 745 -45.55 1.01 4.68
N ASP A 746 -44.37 1.58 4.91
CA ASP A 746 -43.68 2.46 3.97
C ASP A 746 -42.38 1.83 3.42
N LEU A 747 -42.19 1.90 2.10
CA LEU A 747 -41.11 1.25 1.34
C LEU A 747 -39.71 1.73 1.75
N ASP A 748 -39.59 2.97 2.21
CA ASP A 748 -38.32 3.59 2.59
C ASP A 748 -37.75 2.99 3.89
N GLY A 749 -38.60 2.69 4.87
CA GLY A 749 -38.18 2.08 6.14
C GLY A 749 -37.64 0.66 5.96
N ALA A 750 -38.23 -0.11 5.04
CA ALA A 750 -37.77 -1.45 4.68
C ALA A 750 -36.36 -1.41 4.05
N GLN A 751 -36.11 -0.45 3.16
CA GLN A 751 -34.79 -0.31 2.53
C GLN A 751 -33.70 0.11 3.52
N ASP A 752 -34.01 0.98 4.47
CA ASP A 752 -33.06 1.41 5.50
C ASP A 752 -32.67 0.25 6.43
N ILE A 753 -33.63 -0.61 6.80
CA ILE A 753 -33.36 -1.83 7.58
C ILE A 753 -32.49 -2.81 6.78
N ARG A 754 -32.79 -3.03 5.50
CA ARG A 754 -31.97 -3.94 4.67
C ARG A 754 -30.52 -3.43 4.57
N ARG A 755 -30.33 -2.14 4.31
CA ARG A 755 -28.98 -1.53 4.29
C ARG A 755 -28.27 -1.66 5.63
N LEU A 756 -28.99 -1.52 6.75
CA LEU A 756 -28.42 -1.72 8.09
C LEU A 756 -27.85 -3.13 8.22
N LEU A 757 -28.66 -4.15 7.90
CA LEU A 757 -28.27 -5.56 8.01
C LEU A 757 -27.07 -5.89 7.09
N GLU A 758 -27.06 -5.37 5.86
CA GLU A 758 -25.95 -5.54 4.91
C GLU A 758 -24.65 -4.90 5.43
N ARG A 759 -24.72 -3.67 5.96
CA ARG A 759 -23.56 -2.94 6.48
C ARG A 759 -22.99 -3.61 7.73
N SER A 760 -23.84 -4.08 8.65
CA SER A 760 -23.38 -4.81 9.84
C SER A 760 -22.75 -6.16 9.48
N LEU A 761 -23.27 -6.85 8.46
CA LEU A 761 -22.69 -8.12 8.00
C LEU A 761 -21.33 -7.91 7.31
N ALA A 762 -21.21 -6.91 6.45
CA ALA A 762 -19.95 -6.53 5.81
C ALA A 762 -18.87 -6.19 6.85
N LEU A 763 -19.26 -5.46 7.90
CA LEU A 763 -18.36 -5.09 8.99
C LEU A 763 -17.90 -6.30 9.82
N ALA A 764 -18.83 -7.21 10.13
CA ALA A 764 -18.50 -8.44 10.83
C ALA A 764 -17.56 -9.35 10.01
N ARG A 765 -17.72 -9.36 8.69
CA ARG A 765 -16.83 -10.05 7.76
C ARG A 765 -15.41 -9.48 7.83
N ILE A 766 -15.26 -8.16 7.68
CA ILE A 766 -13.96 -7.47 7.76
C ILE A 766 -13.27 -7.74 9.09
N ALA A 767 -14.02 -7.65 10.21
CA ALA A 767 -13.49 -7.93 11.54
C ALA A 767 -13.02 -9.38 11.69
N THR A 768 -13.66 -10.33 11.00
CA THR A 768 -13.33 -11.76 11.03
C THR A 768 -12.13 -12.08 10.14
N GLU A 769 -12.10 -11.54 8.91
CA GLU A 769 -10.96 -11.67 8.00
C GLU A 769 -9.69 -11.09 8.65
N ARG A 770 -9.80 -9.95 9.33
CA ARG A 770 -8.66 -9.35 10.04
C ARG A 770 -8.29 -10.09 11.32
N ALA A 771 -9.25 -10.73 12.00
CA ALA A 771 -8.97 -11.57 13.16
C ALA A 771 -8.06 -12.75 12.80
N ASP A 772 -8.21 -13.31 11.59
CA ASP A 772 -7.36 -14.40 11.09
C ASP A 772 -5.91 -13.95 10.83
N GLU A 773 -5.68 -12.66 10.62
CA GLU A 773 -4.35 -12.07 10.38
C GLU A 773 -3.66 -11.59 11.67
N VAL A 774 -4.45 -11.34 12.73
CA VAL A 774 -4.02 -10.55 13.90
C VAL A 774 -4.12 -11.31 15.23
N LEU A 775 -5.07 -12.24 15.36
CA LEU A 775 -5.29 -12.98 16.60
C LEU A 775 -4.60 -14.35 16.58
N GLN A 776 -4.31 -14.88 17.78
CA GLN A 776 -3.93 -16.29 17.91
C GLN A 776 -5.09 -17.19 17.47
N ASP A 777 -4.76 -18.43 17.06
CA ASP A 777 -5.69 -19.35 16.39
C ASP A 777 -7.02 -19.56 17.16
N ARG A 778 -7.00 -19.50 18.50
CA ARG A 778 -8.20 -19.60 19.33
C ARG A 778 -9.16 -18.41 19.20
N GLY A 779 -8.64 -17.18 19.19
CA GLY A 779 -9.45 -15.95 19.05
C GLY A 779 -10.00 -15.81 17.63
N ALA A 780 -9.16 -16.10 16.64
CA ALA A 780 -9.53 -16.17 15.22
C ALA A 780 -10.65 -17.19 14.95
N ARG A 781 -10.54 -18.42 15.48
CA ARG A 781 -11.61 -19.44 15.42
C ARG A 781 -12.91 -18.97 16.07
N ARG A 782 -12.84 -18.29 17.22
CA ARG A 782 -14.02 -17.78 17.91
C ARG A 782 -14.75 -16.72 17.08
N MET A 783 -14.00 -15.79 16.49
CA MET A 783 -14.54 -14.76 15.60
C MET A 783 -15.23 -15.38 14.38
N ARG A 784 -14.60 -16.40 13.75
CA ARG A 784 -15.20 -17.16 12.65
C ARG A 784 -16.53 -17.81 13.04
N VAL A 785 -16.58 -18.50 14.18
CA VAL A 785 -17.82 -19.13 14.66
C VAL A 785 -18.92 -18.08 14.84
N LEU A 786 -18.64 -16.98 15.51
CA LEU A 786 -19.64 -15.92 15.73
C LEU A 786 -20.08 -15.24 14.43
N PHE A 787 -19.18 -15.07 13.46
CA PHE A 787 -19.51 -14.56 12.14
C PHE A 787 -20.38 -15.52 11.36
N THR A 788 -20.05 -16.82 11.34
CA THR A 788 -20.87 -17.85 10.70
C THR A 788 -22.28 -17.88 11.30
N GLU A 789 -22.39 -17.78 12.63
CA GLU A 789 -23.68 -17.70 13.30
C GLU A 789 -24.46 -16.42 12.94
N LEU A 790 -23.77 -15.29 12.78
CA LEU A 790 -24.37 -14.02 12.34
C LEU A 790 -24.86 -14.08 10.89
N VAL A 791 -24.08 -14.70 9.99
CA VAL A 791 -24.47 -14.96 8.59
C VAL A 791 -25.71 -15.87 8.54
N ALA A 792 -25.76 -16.90 9.40
CA ALA A 792 -26.91 -17.78 9.48
C ALA A 792 -28.18 -17.05 9.92
N GLU A 793 -28.11 -16.15 10.91
CA GLU A 793 -29.27 -15.32 11.29
C GLU A 793 -29.66 -14.33 10.19
N TYR A 794 -28.68 -13.73 9.49
CA TYR A 794 -28.96 -12.86 8.35
C TYR A 794 -29.73 -13.59 7.25
N GLY A 795 -29.33 -14.84 6.94
CA GLY A 795 -29.97 -15.66 5.93
C GLY A 795 -31.41 -16.08 6.26
N ARG A 796 -31.86 -15.93 7.51
CA ARG A 796 -33.24 -16.19 7.92
C ARG A 796 -34.16 -14.98 7.77
N ILE A 797 -33.60 -13.80 7.50
CA ILE A 797 -34.41 -12.59 7.32
C ILE A 797 -35.07 -12.66 5.95
N ASP A 798 -36.40 -12.70 5.92
CA ASP A 798 -37.14 -12.60 4.66
C ASP A 798 -36.91 -11.20 4.08
N ALA A 799 -36.18 -11.16 2.97
CA ALA A 799 -35.73 -9.92 2.36
C ALA A 799 -36.90 -9.03 1.87
N TRP A 800 -38.11 -9.58 1.71
CA TRP A 800 -39.31 -8.87 1.26
C TRP A 800 -40.24 -8.50 2.41
N ARG A 801 -40.27 -9.29 3.48
CA ARG A 801 -41.21 -9.10 4.60
C ARG A 801 -40.58 -8.49 5.84
N LEU A 802 -39.24 -8.53 5.98
CA LEU A 802 -38.45 -7.89 7.04
C LEU A 802 -39.10 -7.99 8.43
N ARG A 803 -39.36 -9.22 8.88
CA ARG A 803 -40.12 -9.43 10.12
C ARG A 803 -39.33 -8.94 11.31
N ARG A 804 -39.98 -8.17 12.19
CA ARG A 804 -39.39 -7.61 13.41
C ARG A 804 -38.62 -8.64 14.24
N GLN A 805 -39.16 -9.84 14.41
CA GLN A 805 -38.54 -10.89 15.22
C GLN A 805 -37.21 -11.39 14.63
N GLU A 806 -37.11 -11.50 13.31
CA GLU A 806 -35.91 -11.93 12.59
C GLU A 806 -34.81 -10.85 12.69
N ILE A 807 -35.20 -9.59 12.54
CA ILE A 807 -34.29 -8.44 12.70
C ILE A 807 -33.78 -8.33 14.14
N GLU A 808 -34.67 -8.49 15.13
CA GLU A 808 -34.27 -8.47 16.55
C GLU A 808 -33.33 -9.63 16.91
N ALA A 809 -33.54 -10.82 16.31
CA ALA A 809 -32.64 -11.96 16.48
C ALA A 809 -31.25 -11.69 15.88
N TYR A 810 -31.20 -11.16 14.66
CA TYR A 810 -29.95 -10.75 14.02
C TYR A 810 -29.21 -9.68 14.84
N LEU A 811 -29.90 -8.63 15.29
CA LEU A 811 -29.29 -7.56 16.07
C LEU A 811 -28.75 -8.05 17.42
N LYS A 812 -29.44 -8.99 18.08
CA LYS A 812 -28.90 -9.65 19.29
C LYS A 812 -27.62 -10.42 18.98
N ARG A 813 -27.59 -11.15 17.86
CA ARG A 813 -26.39 -11.90 17.45
C ARG A 813 -25.24 -10.98 17.08
N PHE A 814 -25.55 -9.85 16.44
CA PHE A 814 -24.58 -8.82 16.11
C PHE A 814 -24.01 -8.13 17.36
N GLN A 815 -24.81 -7.91 18.41
CA GLN A 815 -24.32 -7.43 19.72
C GLN A 815 -23.40 -8.44 20.41
N VAL A 816 -23.67 -9.74 20.29
CA VAL A 816 -22.76 -10.78 20.80
C VAL A 816 -21.43 -10.76 20.03
N PHE A 817 -21.49 -10.57 18.72
CA PHE A 817 -20.30 -10.41 17.87
C PHE A 817 -19.50 -9.15 18.26
N GLU A 818 -20.13 -7.98 18.45
CA GLU A 818 -19.47 -6.75 18.92
C GLU A 818 -18.82 -6.94 20.30
N ALA A 819 -19.52 -7.59 21.23
CA ALA A 819 -18.97 -7.89 22.55
C ALA A 819 -17.82 -8.89 22.51
N ALA A 820 -17.72 -9.71 21.46
CA ALA A 820 -16.56 -10.57 21.22
C ALA A 820 -15.40 -9.77 20.62
N VAL A 821 -15.65 -8.88 19.64
CA VAL A 821 -14.65 -7.94 19.14
C VAL A 821 -14.04 -7.14 20.30
N GLY A 822 -14.85 -6.58 21.19
CA GLY A 822 -14.34 -5.84 22.36
C GLY A 822 -13.56 -6.68 23.38
N ARG A 823 -13.72 -8.02 23.39
CA ARG A 823 -13.03 -8.95 24.30
C ARG A 823 -11.75 -9.51 23.70
N GLU A 824 -11.81 -9.92 22.44
CA GLU A 824 -10.67 -10.46 21.70
C GLU A 824 -9.70 -9.34 21.29
N PHE A 825 -10.16 -8.08 21.28
CA PHE A 825 -9.35 -6.89 21.03
C PHE A 825 -9.50 -5.82 22.14
N PRO A 826 -8.92 -6.03 23.34
CA PRO A 826 -9.12 -5.13 24.49
C PRO A 826 -8.41 -3.77 24.31
N ALA A 827 -9.13 -2.67 24.48
CA ALA A 827 -8.57 -1.31 24.60
C ALA A 827 -7.99 -1.09 26.01
N ARG A 828 -6.81 -0.45 26.12
CA ARG A 828 -6.23 -0.11 27.44
C ARG A 828 -6.99 1.08 28.05
N GLN A 829 -7.28 0.97 29.34
CA GLN A 829 -7.97 1.98 30.15
C GLN A 829 -7.17 3.29 30.19
N GLY A 830 -7.69 4.33 29.56
CA GLY A 830 -7.32 5.72 29.76
C GLY A 830 -8.54 6.58 29.42
N ALA A 831 -8.99 7.39 30.39
CA ALA A 831 -10.26 8.14 30.41
C ALA A 831 -11.54 7.29 30.52
N ARG A 832 -11.92 6.96 31.77
CA ARG A 832 -13.32 6.64 32.11
C ARG A 832 -14.19 7.90 31.91
N PRO A 833 -15.27 7.88 31.10
CA PRO A 833 -16.38 8.77 31.36
C PRO A 833 -17.17 8.19 32.53
N ALA A 834 -17.15 8.87 33.67
CA ALA A 834 -17.74 8.48 34.95
C ALA A 834 -19.29 8.32 34.98
N ARG A 835 -19.97 8.09 33.84
CA ARG A 835 -21.44 8.06 33.75
C ARG A 835 -22.08 6.67 33.66
N ALA A 836 -21.33 5.60 33.39
CA ALA A 836 -21.93 4.25 33.25
C ALA A 836 -22.12 3.50 34.59
N THR A 837 -21.36 3.87 35.63
CA THR A 837 -21.40 3.15 36.93
C THR A 837 -22.59 3.56 37.80
N MET A 838 -23.10 4.79 37.66
CA MET A 838 -24.32 5.24 38.36
C MET A 838 -25.58 4.57 37.80
N LEU A 839 -25.67 4.38 36.47
CA LEU A 839 -26.85 3.78 35.83
C LEU A 839 -27.01 2.28 36.16
N ARG A 840 -25.90 1.53 36.31
CA ARG A 840 -25.93 0.11 36.67
C ARG A 840 -26.35 -0.13 38.13
N ARG A 841 -26.08 0.81 39.05
CA ARG A 841 -26.55 0.74 40.44
C ARG A 841 -28.04 1.06 40.55
N SER A 842 -28.49 2.11 39.85
CA SER A 842 -29.90 2.51 39.74
C SER A 842 -30.79 1.39 39.14
N LEU A 843 -30.35 0.74 38.05
CA LEU A 843 -31.11 -0.36 37.43
C LEU A 843 -31.21 -1.62 38.30
N ARG A 844 -30.16 -1.96 39.06
CA ARG A 844 -30.20 -3.15 39.94
C ARG A 844 -31.13 -2.95 41.13
N GLU A 845 -31.26 -1.74 41.65
CA GLU A 845 -32.22 -1.42 42.72
C GLU A 845 -33.66 -1.36 42.20
N GLY A 846 -33.89 -0.84 40.99
CA GLY A 846 -35.20 -0.86 40.34
C GLY A 846 -35.73 -2.27 40.05
N ILE A 847 -34.85 -3.17 39.57
CA ILE A 847 -35.22 -4.56 39.24
C ILE A 847 -35.49 -5.40 40.50
N ARG A 848 -34.82 -5.11 41.62
CA ARG A 848 -35.11 -5.77 42.91
C ARG A 848 -36.46 -5.37 43.50
N ARG A 849 -36.91 -4.11 43.30
CA ARG A 849 -38.24 -3.65 43.75
C ARG A 849 -39.39 -4.20 42.91
N LEU A 850 -39.15 -4.44 41.61
CA LEU A 850 -40.16 -5.00 40.69
C LEU A 850 -40.37 -6.52 40.86
N ARG A 851 -39.34 -7.28 41.26
CA ARG A 851 -39.47 -8.74 41.51
C ARG A 851 -40.26 -9.10 42.79
N ARG A 852 -40.42 -8.18 43.75
CA ARG A 852 -41.20 -8.43 44.99
C ARG A 852 -42.70 -8.15 44.87
N ARG A 853 -43.18 -7.56 43.76
CA ARG A 853 -44.60 -7.19 43.57
C ARG A 853 -45.39 -8.06 42.59
N ALA A 854 -44.76 -9.05 41.93
CA ALA A 854 -45.37 -9.81 40.84
C ALA A 854 -45.51 -11.33 41.09
N GLY A 855 -45.38 -11.79 42.34
CA GLY A 855 -45.60 -13.20 42.70
C GLY A 855 -46.52 -13.33 43.89
N GLY A 856 -47.84 -13.33 43.66
CA GLY A 856 -48.82 -13.57 44.72
C GLY A 856 -50.19 -14.00 44.18
N ARG A 857 -50.74 -15.03 44.85
CA ARG A 857 -52.06 -15.71 44.72
C ARG A 857 -52.06 -16.92 43.78
N HIS A 858 -52.66 -18.07 44.11
CA HIS A 858 -53.24 -18.65 45.33
C HIS A 858 -53.60 -20.11 44.97
N ARG A 859 -53.40 -21.09 45.86
CA ARG A 859 -54.28 -22.28 46.01
C ARG A 859 -54.21 -22.80 47.46
N PRO A 860 -55.27 -23.49 47.94
CA PRO A 860 -55.68 -23.46 49.34
C PRO A 860 -55.52 -24.77 50.13
N ALA A 861 -55.48 -24.60 51.45
CA ALA A 861 -55.96 -25.44 52.57
C ALA A 861 -55.69 -26.96 52.60
N GLY A 862 -54.84 -27.35 53.56
CA GLY A 862 -54.76 -28.66 54.20
C GLY A 862 -53.92 -28.54 55.48
N GLN A 863 -54.42 -29.09 56.59
CA GLN A 863 -53.97 -28.92 57.98
C GLN A 863 -52.57 -29.53 58.30
N GLY A 864 -51.89 -29.02 59.35
CA GLY A 864 -50.83 -29.72 60.10
C GLY A 864 -49.58 -28.87 60.41
N PRO A 865 -48.86 -29.10 61.54
CA PRO A 865 -48.60 -28.04 62.51
C PRO A 865 -47.14 -27.53 62.54
N ASP A 866 -46.97 -26.46 63.31
CA ASP A 866 -45.76 -26.16 64.09
C ASP A 866 -44.52 -25.62 63.33
N LYS A 867 -44.37 -24.30 63.36
CA LYS A 867 -43.35 -23.65 64.22
C LYS A 867 -43.50 -22.14 64.13
N GLY A 868 -43.79 -21.54 65.29
CA GLY A 868 -44.11 -20.13 65.46
C GLY A 868 -42.90 -19.21 65.30
N GLU A 869 -43.12 -18.15 64.53
CA GLU A 869 -42.40 -16.90 64.60
C GLU A 869 -42.59 -16.25 65.99
N SER A 870 -41.56 -15.60 66.51
CA SER A 870 -41.48 -14.14 66.42
C SER A 870 -40.31 -13.64 67.26
N GLN A 871 -39.31 -13.10 66.58
CA GLN A 871 -38.92 -11.69 66.66
C GLN A 871 -37.87 -11.39 65.59
#